data_AF-A0AAW1CGD4-F1
#
_entry.id   AF-A0AAW1CGD4-F1
#
_cell.length_a   1.000
_cell.length_b   1.000
_cell.length_c   1.000
_cell.angle_alpha   90.00
_cell.angle_beta   90.00
_cell.angle_gamma   90.00
#
_symmetry.space_group_name_H-M   'P 1'
#
loop_
_entity.id
_entity.type
_entity.pdbx_description
1 polymer ?
#
loop_
_entity_poly.entity_id
_entity_poly.type
_entity_poly.pdbx_seq_one_letter_code
_entity_poly.pdbx_strand_id
1 'polypeptide(L)'
;MNEIQKKYRENDAKVVRKDGLILIRDMASEVKNMMDIKMNAIMRIMDSAEQAALSHRLDSEGSSVKYINSRTLKSQNGISLEMNRHFDQRAVNTSHSSVIVPHYVSESDLQVANALRWSEHLDPVFVNNYEVDPALSWQYFGSTTGFLRRFPAMQWPPEDATKSKDLHDFRTSDWYVGASTSPKDVVIMMESSFTMSGAALETAKLTVKSILNTLGDNDFVNVFTFSDTTKEVVPCFKDLLVQSNEINKREIIHGLSNIQLEQGANFSAALVTGFEILHRYNRTSQGSQCNQALMLITTGPKGDYRHLFKEYNWPHMPVRVFTYLVGKDKSAATELYWIACSNKGYYEYIEKPSEVDEKVLNYLRVLARPMVMYQNDHPIHWTPVYAAGQTDALSLEDIQYGKLMTTVSTPVFDRRNTTVRSANLLGVVGTDIPIQQIGKLVPPYKLGVNGYAFIVNNNGHILFHPDLRPLVSKNLFIDTMKPIYNSVDLTSVELLDSDLNPREINNSLLNDLRNDMINQKEGETELKVKVHYDNMKRVTTRRNKYFYHPIEGTPFSLGLALPDGYGLYEVVAQEEIKLSQINVTEYFKGNNWRVHPEWVYCEYNYIGDHKFESPEEQVLHFLSRTKRPGWKWMSVRPRSPSRPPESVQGGSKKMERDSYYCKYINLISINFELCSS
;
A
#
# COMPACT_ATOMS: atom_id res chain seq x y z
N MET A 1 7.49 -6.32 -46.83
CA MET A 1 7.38 -7.52 -45.98
C MET A 1 8.33 -8.63 -46.39
N ASN A 2 8.25 -9.15 -47.63
CA ASN A 2 9.13 -10.25 -48.07
C ASN A 2 10.62 -9.92 -48.02
N GLU A 3 11.00 -8.66 -48.29
CA GLU A 3 12.39 -8.20 -48.23
C GLU A 3 12.96 -8.19 -46.81
N ILE A 4 12.17 -7.71 -45.83
CA ILE A 4 12.55 -7.74 -44.40
C ILE A 4 12.70 -9.19 -43.93
N GLN A 5 11.74 -10.06 -44.27
CA GLN A 5 11.83 -11.47 -43.91
C GLN A 5 13.08 -12.15 -44.50
N LYS A 6 13.49 -11.74 -45.71
CA LYS A 6 14.71 -12.24 -46.35
C LYS A 6 15.96 -11.75 -45.62
N LYS A 7 16.05 -10.45 -45.29
CA LYS A 7 17.19 -9.86 -44.54
C LYS A 7 17.38 -10.50 -43.16
N TYR A 8 16.29 -10.77 -42.43
CA TYR A 8 16.38 -11.48 -41.13
C TYR A 8 16.95 -12.91 -41.27
N ARG A 9 16.69 -13.59 -42.39
CA ARG A 9 17.28 -14.90 -42.68
C ARG A 9 18.72 -14.80 -43.16
N GLU A 10 19.07 -13.74 -43.88
CA GLU A 10 20.43 -13.47 -44.36
C GLU A 10 21.39 -13.11 -43.21
N ASN A 11 20.88 -12.47 -42.15
CA ASN A 11 21.65 -12.08 -40.96
C ASN A 11 21.62 -13.13 -39.83
N ASP A 12 21.39 -14.42 -40.13
CA ASP A 12 21.47 -15.54 -39.17
C ASP A 12 20.59 -15.42 -37.90
N ALA A 13 19.42 -14.77 -37.98
CA ALA A 13 18.51 -14.67 -36.84
C ALA A 13 17.96 -16.06 -36.44
N LYS A 14 18.12 -16.42 -35.16
CA LYS A 14 17.63 -17.71 -34.63
C LYS A 14 16.29 -17.54 -33.96
N VAL A 15 15.34 -18.43 -34.26
CA VAL A 15 14.04 -18.48 -33.57
C VAL A 15 14.11 -19.53 -32.48
N VAL A 16 13.87 -19.12 -31.24
CA VAL A 16 13.92 -19.99 -30.06
C VAL A 16 12.54 -20.02 -29.41
N ARG A 17 12.11 -21.19 -28.96
CA ARG A 17 10.87 -21.34 -28.19
C ARG A 17 11.11 -20.94 -26.73
N LYS A 18 10.23 -20.08 -26.21
CA LYS A 18 10.17 -19.70 -24.79
C LYS A 18 9.37 -20.72 -24.01
N ASP A 19 9.85 -21.04 -22.83
CA ASP A 19 9.08 -21.73 -21.81
C ASP A 19 8.46 -20.68 -20.87
N GLY A 20 7.12 -20.62 -20.85
CA GLY A 20 6.38 -19.65 -20.04
C GLY A 20 6.57 -19.84 -18.54
N LEU A 21 6.71 -21.09 -18.08
CA LEU A 21 6.91 -21.41 -16.66
C LEU A 21 8.32 -21.04 -16.18
N ILE A 22 9.34 -21.30 -17.01
CA ILE A 22 10.71 -20.86 -16.69
C ILE A 22 10.79 -19.33 -16.69
N LEU A 23 10.17 -18.68 -17.69
CA LEU A 23 10.17 -17.23 -17.82
C LEU A 23 9.52 -16.54 -16.61
N ILE A 24 8.37 -17.04 -16.15
CA ILE A 24 7.69 -16.45 -14.99
C ILE A 24 8.43 -16.70 -13.68
N ARG A 25 9.08 -17.86 -13.51
CA ARG A 25 9.94 -18.13 -12.34
C ARG A 25 11.10 -17.16 -12.25
N ASP A 26 11.78 -16.91 -13.37
CA ASP A 26 12.88 -15.95 -13.43
C ASP A 26 12.39 -14.53 -13.09
N MET A 27 11.26 -14.10 -13.67
CA MET A 27 10.66 -12.79 -13.38
C MET A 27 10.20 -12.67 -11.93
N ALA A 28 9.54 -13.70 -11.38
CA ALA A 28 9.12 -13.74 -9.99
C ALA A 28 10.32 -13.65 -9.04
N SER A 29 11.43 -14.32 -9.36
CA SER A 29 12.69 -14.22 -8.61
C SER A 29 13.28 -12.80 -8.66
N GLU A 30 13.26 -12.14 -9.82
CA GLU A 30 13.70 -10.74 -9.94
C GLU A 30 12.84 -9.79 -9.09
N VAL A 31 11.51 -9.96 -9.12
CA VAL A 31 10.57 -9.16 -8.31
C VAL A 31 10.75 -9.43 -6.82
N LYS A 32 10.87 -10.70 -6.43
CA LYS A 32 11.15 -11.12 -5.05
C LYS A 32 12.42 -10.47 -4.52
N ASN A 33 13.52 -10.53 -5.28
CA ASN A 33 14.78 -9.93 -4.85
C ASN A 33 14.65 -8.43 -4.58
N MET A 34 13.89 -7.71 -5.40
CA MET A 34 13.63 -6.30 -5.16
C MET A 34 12.80 -6.10 -3.89
N MET A 35 11.71 -6.86 -3.72
CA MET A 35 10.86 -6.78 -2.52
C MET A 35 11.63 -7.12 -1.24
N ASP A 36 12.49 -8.14 -1.27
CA ASP A 36 13.37 -8.52 -0.16
C ASP A 36 14.31 -7.38 0.24
N ILE A 37 14.87 -6.63 -0.72
CA ILE A 37 15.73 -5.47 -0.42
C ILE A 37 14.93 -4.40 0.33
N LYS A 38 13.69 -4.13 -0.10
CA LYS A 38 12.80 -3.14 0.55
C LYS A 38 12.37 -3.59 1.94
N MET A 39 12.01 -4.86 2.10
CA MET A 39 11.68 -5.47 3.39
C MET A 39 12.86 -5.37 4.36
N ASN A 40 14.07 -5.71 3.92
CA ASN A 40 15.27 -5.62 4.75
C ASN A 40 15.59 -4.17 5.18
N ALA A 41 15.35 -3.18 4.30
CA ALA A 41 15.54 -1.77 4.65
C ALA A 41 14.62 -1.34 5.81
N ILE A 42 13.37 -1.80 5.78
CA ILE A 42 12.38 -1.54 6.83
C ILE A 42 12.72 -2.24 8.14
N MET A 43 13.11 -3.51 8.09
CA MET A 43 13.49 -4.27 9.28
C MET A 43 14.65 -3.59 10.03
N ARG A 44 15.63 -3.02 9.28
CA ARG A 44 16.72 -2.22 9.89
C ARG A 44 16.22 -0.95 10.59
N ILE A 45 15.23 -0.26 10.01
CA ILE A 45 14.63 0.93 10.63
C ILE A 45 13.88 0.51 11.90
N MET A 46 13.11 -0.58 11.85
CA MET A 46 12.39 -1.14 12.99
C MET A 46 13.35 -1.50 14.13
N ASP A 47 14.39 -2.29 13.86
CA ASP A 47 15.39 -2.69 14.87
C ASP A 47 16.06 -1.47 15.51
N SER A 48 16.44 -0.48 14.69
CA SER A 48 17.05 0.75 15.17
C SER A 48 16.07 1.60 15.99
N ALA A 49 14.79 1.59 15.64
CA ALA A 49 13.76 2.33 16.37
C ALA A 49 13.53 1.73 17.77
N GLU A 50 13.43 0.41 17.87
CA GLU A 50 13.29 -0.28 19.16
C GLU A 50 14.52 -0.05 20.05
N GLN A 51 15.73 -0.16 19.49
CA GLN A 51 16.98 0.08 20.22
C GLN A 51 17.12 1.55 20.67
N ALA A 52 16.74 2.50 19.82
CA ALA A 52 16.76 3.92 20.16
C ALA A 52 15.78 4.24 21.28
N ALA A 53 14.56 3.70 21.23
CA ALA A 53 13.56 3.87 22.28
C ALA A 53 13.98 3.21 23.61
N LEU A 54 14.63 2.04 23.54
CA LEU A 54 15.16 1.31 24.70
C LEU A 54 16.30 2.05 25.43
N SER A 55 17.23 2.62 24.66
CA SER A 55 18.42 3.30 25.19
C SER A 55 18.15 4.72 25.68
N HIS A 56 17.05 5.33 25.22
CA HIS A 56 16.68 6.68 25.60
C HIS A 56 16.24 6.78 27.07
N ARG A 57 16.92 7.62 27.84
CA ARG A 57 16.50 8.01 29.18
C ARG A 57 15.40 9.06 29.07
N LEU A 58 14.25 8.83 29.71
CA LEU A 58 13.16 9.80 29.79
C LEU A 58 13.66 11.05 30.53
N ASP A 59 13.80 12.16 29.82
CA ASP A 59 14.15 13.43 30.43
C ASP A 59 12.93 14.08 31.09
N SER A 60 13.18 14.90 32.11
CA SER A 60 12.17 15.73 32.79
C SER A 60 11.77 16.94 31.95
N GLU A 61 10.58 17.49 32.22
CA GLU A 61 10.00 18.67 31.55
C GLU A 61 11.00 19.85 31.43
N GLY A 62 11.06 20.48 30.25
CA GLY A 62 11.71 21.80 30.05
C GLY A 62 12.79 21.91 28.97
N SER A 63 13.26 20.82 28.35
CA SER A 63 14.20 20.90 27.22
C SER A 63 13.49 21.01 25.87
N SER A 64 13.84 22.03 25.09
CA SER A 64 13.33 22.18 23.71
C SER A 64 13.87 21.05 22.83
N VAL A 65 13.00 20.44 22.03
CA VAL A 65 13.40 19.38 21.08
C VAL A 65 13.88 20.05 19.80
N LYS A 66 15.11 19.73 19.37
CA LYS A 66 15.60 20.13 18.04
C LYS A 66 15.20 19.06 17.02
N TYR A 67 14.45 19.46 16.01
CA TYR A 67 14.14 18.63 14.86
C TYR A 67 13.87 19.52 13.63
N ILE A 68 13.93 18.92 12.45
CA ILE A 68 13.64 19.61 11.19
C ILE A 68 12.13 19.53 10.95
N ASN A 69 11.43 20.63 11.16
CA ASN A 69 9.98 20.70 10.96
C ASN A 69 9.68 20.93 9.48
N SER A 70 8.89 20.05 8.87
CA SER A 70 8.52 20.13 7.45
C SER A 70 7.79 21.44 7.11
N ARG A 71 7.08 22.06 8.05
CA ARG A 71 6.33 23.32 7.82
C ARG A 71 7.21 24.57 7.78
N THR A 72 8.33 24.57 8.49
CA THR A 72 9.22 25.74 8.62
C THR A 72 10.59 25.53 7.96
N LEU A 73 10.72 24.49 7.15
CA LEU A 73 11.98 24.01 6.56
C LEU A 73 12.76 25.09 5.80
N LYS A 74 12.07 25.98 5.05
CA LYS A 74 12.69 27.12 4.34
C LYS A 74 13.28 28.20 5.24
N SER A 75 12.77 28.34 6.46
CA SER A 75 13.23 29.35 7.42
C SER A 75 14.46 28.88 8.20
N GLN A 76 14.84 27.60 8.08
CA GLN A 76 16.00 27.03 8.77
C GLN A 76 17.26 27.23 7.90
N ASN A 77 18.14 28.12 8.35
CA ASN A 77 19.42 28.39 7.67
C ASN A 77 20.26 27.10 7.57
N GLY A 78 20.65 26.71 6.36
CA GLY A 78 21.59 25.60 6.09
C GLY A 78 21.00 24.37 5.40
N ILE A 79 19.69 24.33 5.13
CA ILE A 79 19.04 23.22 4.41
C ILE A 79 18.74 23.64 2.97
N SER A 80 19.53 23.16 2.00
CA SER A 80 19.22 23.28 0.57
C SER A 80 18.33 22.13 0.11
N LEU A 81 17.27 22.43 -0.63
CA LEU A 81 16.40 21.45 -1.26
C LEU A 81 16.74 21.36 -2.75
N GLU A 82 16.90 20.15 -3.27
CA GLU A 82 17.21 19.90 -4.67
C GLU A 82 16.09 19.13 -5.35
N MET A 83 15.76 19.54 -6.56
CA MET A 83 14.69 18.92 -7.35
C MET A 83 15.09 17.51 -7.78
N ASN A 84 14.36 16.49 -7.33
CA ASN A 84 14.68 15.09 -7.61
C ASN A 84 13.54 14.38 -8.36
N ARG A 85 13.82 13.85 -9.56
CA ARG A 85 12.83 13.12 -10.39
C ARG A 85 12.36 11.81 -9.74
N HIS A 86 13.22 11.18 -8.93
CA HIS A 86 12.90 9.94 -8.22
C HIS A 86 11.81 10.14 -7.17
N PHE A 87 11.89 11.26 -6.44
CA PHE A 87 10.89 11.68 -5.44
C PHE A 87 9.84 12.60 -6.07
N ASP A 88 9.19 12.11 -7.13
CA ASP A 88 8.04 12.77 -7.76
C ASP A 88 8.28 14.19 -8.30
N GLN A 89 9.52 14.48 -8.68
CA GLN A 89 9.93 15.83 -9.08
C GLN A 89 9.65 16.83 -7.94
N ARG A 90 10.02 16.47 -6.72
CA ARG A 90 9.94 17.36 -5.55
C ARG A 90 11.32 17.80 -5.11
N ALA A 91 11.36 19.00 -4.55
CA ALA A 91 12.55 19.55 -3.93
C ALA A 91 12.76 18.87 -2.57
N VAL A 92 13.81 18.05 -2.48
CA VAL A 92 14.11 17.23 -1.31
C VAL A 92 15.56 17.40 -0.87
N ASN A 93 15.85 17.11 0.39
CA ASN A 93 17.22 17.03 0.90
C ASN A 93 17.51 15.58 1.32
N THR A 94 18.48 14.96 0.66
CA THR A 94 18.85 13.54 0.86
C THR A 94 19.79 13.31 2.04
N SER A 95 20.18 14.36 2.79
CA SER A 95 21.09 14.26 3.93
C SER A 95 20.34 14.20 5.27
N HIS A 96 19.09 14.67 5.32
CA HIS A 96 18.30 14.75 6.54
C HIS A 96 16.87 14.25 6.32
N SER A 97 16.17 13.90 7.39
CA SER A 97 14.73 13.66 7.38
C SER A 97 13.97 14.90 7.88
N SER A 98 12.67 14.99 7.59
CA SER A 98 11.80 16.02 8.14
C SER A 98 10.62 15.43 8.90
N VAL A 99 10.11 16.17 9.88
CA VAL A 99 8.98 15.75 10.74
C VAL A 99 7.76 16.60 10.47
N ILE A 100 6.65 15.92 10.22
CA ILE A 100 5.32 16.51 10.07
C ILE A 100 4.57 16.32 11.38
N VAL A 101 4.22 17.45 12.01
CA VAL A 101 3.41 17.49 13.22
C VAL A 101 2.02 18.06 12.87
N PRO A 102 0.92 17.31 13.12
CA PRO A 102 -0.44 17.82 12.99
C PRO A 102 -0.75 18.91 14.02
N HIS A 103 -1.73 19.79 13.74
CA HIS A 103 -2.08 20.91 14.63
C HIS A 103 -2.62 20.50 16.00
N TYR A 104 -3.25 19.33 16.10
CA TYR A 104 -3.81 18.81 17.36
C TYR A 104 -2.75 18.16 18.26
N VAL A 105 -1.54 17.88 17.74
CA VAL A 105 -0.46 17.29 18.54
C VAL A 105 0.32 18.40 19.22
N SER A 106 0.31 18.43 20.55
CA SER A 106 1.10 19.41 21.30
C SER A 106 2.56 18.95 21.45
N GLU A 107 3.50 19.79 20.99
CA GLU A 107 4.94 19.57 21.20
C GLU A 107 5.36 19.68 22.67
N SER A 108 4.52 20.30 23.51
CA SER A 108 4.75 20.38 24.96
C SER A 108 4.46 19.07 25.70
N ASP A 109 3.76 18.12 25.07
CA ASP A 109 3.50 16.82 25.67
C ASP A 109 4.83 16.05 25.82
N LEU A 110 5.12 15.64 27.05
CA LEU A 110 6.33 14.90 27.39
C LEU A 110 6.47 13.60 26.56
N GLN A 111 5.36 12.92 26.24
CA GLN A 111 5.40 11.71 25.42
C GLN A 111 5.80 12.04 23.97
N VAL A 112 5.26 13.12 23.42
CA VAL A 112 5.58 13.59 22.06
C VAL A 112 7.03 14.05 22.00
N ALA A 113 7.46 14.88 22.96
CA ALA A 113 8.81 15.44 23.01
C ALA A 113 9.88 14.34 23.12
N ASN A 114 9.69 13.36 24.00
CA ASN A 114 10.61 12.23 24.13
C ASN A 114 10.60 11.36 22.87
N ALA A 115 9.43 11.16 22.25
CA ALA A 115 9.32 10.41 21.00
C ALA A 115 10.07 11.07 19.84
N LEU A 116 9.99 12.40 19.72
CA LEU A 116 10.75 13.16 18.74
C LEU A 116 12.27 13.02 18.95
N ARG A 117 12.74 13.06 20.20
CA ARG A 117 14.18 12.94 20.54
C ARG A 117 14.76 11.59 20.16
N TRP A 118 14.19 10.49 20.64
CA TRP A 118 14.79 9.19 20.35
C TRP A 118 14.70 8.86 18.86
N SER A 119 13.64 9.31 18.17
CA SER A 119 13.48 9.10 16.73
C SER A 119 14.57 9.77 15.88
N GLU A 120 15.37 10.68 16.43
CA GLU A 120 16.51 11.30 15.74
C GLU A 120 17.58 10.28 15.31
N HIS A 121 17.70 9.19 16.06
CA HIS A 121 18.62 8.09 15.75
C HIS A 121 18.27 7.35 14.45
N LEU A 122 17.08 7.59 13.88
CA LEU A 122 16.65 6.99 12.61
C LEU A 122 17.25 7.70 11.38
N ASP A 123 17.67 8.95 11.50
CA ASP A 123 18.23 9.73 10.39
C ASP A 123 19.41 9.06 9.69
N PRO A 124 20.47 8.62 10.39
CA PRO A 124 21.59 7.93 9.76
C PRO A 124 21.17 6.60 9.12
N VAL A 125 20.15 5.91 9.65
CA VAL A 125 19.63 4.66 9.09
C VAL A 125 18.91 4.91 7.77
N PHE A 126 18.07 5.95 7.70
CA PHE A 126 17.39 6.33 6.46
C PHE A 126 18.38 6.68 5.35
N VAL A 127 19.41 7.46 5.69
CA VAL A 127 20.49 7.84 4.76
C VAL A 127 21.25 6.60 4.30
N ASN A 128 21.69 5.75 5.23
CA ASN A 128 22.43 4.53 4.90
C ASN A 128 21.61 3.58 4.01
N ASN A 129 20.32 3.42 4.27
CA ASN A 129 19.43 2.63 3.42
C ASN A 129 19.41 3.15 1.98
N TYR A 130 19.27 4.46 1.79
CA TYR A 130 19.27 5.09 0.47
C TYR A 130 20.66 5.04 -0.22
N GLU A 131 21.75 5.10 0.54
CA GLU A 131 23.10 4.89 -0.01
C GLU A 131 23.34 3.46 -0.48
N VAL A 132 22.72 2.48 0.17
CA VAL A 132 22.78 1.06 -0.22
C VAL A 132 21.86 0.76 -1.41
N ASP A 133 20.66 1.35 -1.43
CA ASP A 133 19.69 1.18 -2.51
C ASP A 133 19.08 2.53 -2.94
N PRO A 134 19.64 3.18 -3.98
CA PRO A 134 19.12 4.44 -4.52
C PRO A 134 17.73 4.32 -5.15
N ALA A 135 17.23 3.10 -5.40
CA ALA A 135 15.88 2.89 -5.90
C ALA A 135 14.82 2.99 -4.79
N LEU A 136 15.20 3.05 -3.50
CA LEU A 136 14.27 3.31 -2.40
C LEU A 136 13.57 4.65 -2.58
N SER A 137 12.25 4.65 -2.45
CA SER A 137 11.47 5.88 -2.49
C SER A 137 11.33 6.45 -1.07
N TRP A 138 10.15 6.93 -0.68
CA TRP A 138 9.90 7.48 0.64
C TRP A 138 10.10 6.43 1.73
N GLN A 139 10.81 6.81 2.79
CA GLN A 139 10.95 6.03 4.02
C GLN A 139 10.34 6.86 5.15
N TYR A 140 9.54 6.23 6.02
CA TYR A 140 8.90 6.97 7.10
C TYR A 140 8.66 6.13 8.36
N PHE A 141 8.59 6.85 9.48
CA PHE A 141 8.19 6.36 10.78
C PHE A 141 6.97 7.17 11.26
N GLY A 142 5.82 6.51 11.37
CA GLY A 142 4.61 7.07 11.96
C GLY A 142 4.53 6.75 13.44
N SER A 143 4.54 7.75 14.30
CA SER A 143 4.45 7.56 15.75
C SER A 143 3.00 7.35 16.20
N THR A 144 2.78 6.53 17.24
CA THR A 144 1.47 6.44 17.91
C THR A 144 1.02 7.75 18.54
N THR A 145 1.95 8.66 18.83
CA THR A 145 1.68 10.02 19.34
C THR A 145 1.18 10.98 18.26
N GLY A 146 1.28 10.64 16.98
CA GLY A 146 0.65 11.37 15.87
C GLY A 146 1.57 12.20 14.99
N PHE A 147 2.89 12.24 15.22
CA PHE A 147 3.83 12.84 14.26
C PHE A 147 4.35 11.80 13.25
N LEU A 148 4.71 12.28 12.06
CA LEU A 148 5.30 11.47 10.98
C LEU A 148 6.72 11.97 10.69
N ARG A 149 7.73 11.12 10.84
CA ARG A 149 9.10 11.39 10.39
C ARG A 149 9.31 10.77 9.02
N ARG A 150 9.74 11.55 8.05
CA ARG A 150 9.87 11.13 6.64
C ARG A 150 11.24 11.50 6.07
N PHE A 151 11.82 10.58 5.31
CA PHE A 151 13.05 10.76 4.55
C PHE A 151 12.80 10.51 3.06
N PRO A 152 13.40 11.30 2.15
CA PRO A 152 14.23 12.49 2.40
C PRO A 152 13.43 13.68 2.97
N ALA A 153 14.12 14.67 3.53
CA ALA A 153 13.49 15.87 4.06
C ALA A 153 12.80 16.65 2.93
N MET A 154 11.50 16.88 3.09
CA MET A 154 10.69 17.70 2.19
C MET A 154 9.92 18.76 2.97
N GLN A 155 9.69 19.92 2.35
CA GLN A 155 8.81 20.95 2.89
C GLN A 155 7.33 20.56 2.71
N TRP A 156 6.53 20.81 3.75
CA TRP A 156 5.09 20.61 3.74
C TRP A 156 4.33 21.88 4.17
N PRO A 157 3.29 22.33 3.46
CA PRO A 157 2.85 21.86 2.14
C PRO A 157 3.88 22.17 1.04
N PRO A 158 3.83 21.48 -0.11
CA PRO A 158 4.67 21.78 -1.27
C PRO A 158 4.43 23.21 -1.77
N GLU A 159 5.43 23.81 -2.42
CA GLU A 159 5.37 25.21 -2.90
C GLU A 159 4.20 25.48 -3.86
N ASP A 160 3.83 24.48 -4.65
CA ASP A 160 2.76 24.57 -5.66
C ASP A 160 1.36 24.35 -5.07
N ALA A 161 1.25 24.02 -3.78
CA ALA A 161 -0.03 23.69 -3.15
C ALA A 161 -0.84 24.97 -2.92
N THR A 162 -1.83 25.19 -3.79
CA THR A 162 -2.72 26.36 -3.76
C THR A 162 -4.00 26.14 -2.95
N LYS A 163 -4.32 24.90 -2.54
CA LYS A 163 -5.55 24.53 -1.83
C LYS A 163 -5.30 23.58 -0.66
N SER A 164 -5.85 23.99 0.49
CA SER A 164 -5.88 23.37 1.82
C SER A 164 -4.52 23.04 2.49
N LYS A 165 -4.42 23.36 3.78
CA LYS A 165 -3.28 23.02 4.66
C LYS A 165 -3.64 21.85 5.59
N ASP A 166 -4.79 21.24 5.36
CA ASP A 166 -5.37 20.25 6.27
C ASP A 166 -4.69 18.92 6.02
N LEU A 167 -3.96 18.48 7.04
CA LEU A 167 -3.20 17.24 7.03
C LEU A 167 -4.15 16.11 7.40
N HIS A 168 -4.39 15.19 6.47
CA HIS A 168 -5.04 13.94 6.80
C HIS A 168 -4.16 13.13 7.77
N ASP A 169 -4.76 12.60 8.84
CA ASP A 169 -4.05 11.79 9.82
C ASP A 169 -3.59 10.47 9.20
N PHE A 170 -2.29 10.24 9.12
CA PHE A 170 -1.76 9.01 8.53
C PHE A 170 -2.16 7.75 9.33
N ARG A 171 -2.59 7.87 10.58
CA ARG A 171 -2.96 6.72 11.42
C ARG A 171 -4.26 6.05 11.00
N THR A 172 -5.06 6.69 10.14
CA THR A 172 -6.24 6.08 9.50
C THR A 172 -5.88 5.39 8.17
N SER A 173 -4.65 5.51 7.70
CA SER A 173 -4.22 4.89 6.44
C SER A 173 -3.95 3.39 6.61
N ASP A 174 -4.15 2.64 5.54
CA ASP A 174 -4.03 1.19 5.51
C ASP A 174 -2.62 0.70 5.91
N TRP A 175 -1.56 1.37 5.43
CA TRP A 175 -0.17 0.99 5.77
C TRP A 175 0.10 1.05 7.27
N TYR A 176 -0.56 1.97 7.98
CA TYR A 176 -0.43 2.12 9.42
C TYR A 176 -1.35 1.13 10.16
N VAL A 177 -2.63 1.06 9.80
CA VAL A 177 -3.61 0.22 10.51
C VAL A 177 -3.34 -1.28 10.28
N GLY A 178 -3.05 -1.67 9.04
CA GLY A 178 -2.79 -3.06 8.66
C GLY A 178 -1.51 -3.64 9.24
N ALA A 179 -0.51 -2.79 9.55
CA ALA A 179 0.68 -3.20 10.30
C ALA A 179 0.48 -3.12 11.83
N SER A 180 -0.36 -2.20 12.31
CA SER A 180 -0.59 -1.98 13.75
C SER A 180 -1.56 -2.97 14.37
N THR A 181 -2.44 -3.59 13.58
CA THR A 181 -3.51 -4.47 14.07
C THR A 181 -3.68 -5.68 13.16
N SER A 182 -4.09 -6.81 13.73
CA SER A 182 -4.51 -7.97 12.94
C SER A 182 -5.95 -7.80 12.42
N PRO A 183 -6.33 -8.51 11.34
CA PRO A 183 -7.68 -8.48 10.79
C PRO A 183 -8.78 -8.66 11.85
N LYS A 184 -9.94 -8.04 11.63
CA LYS A 184 -10.98 -7.95 12.65
C LYS A 184 -12.40 -8.08 12.10
N ASP A 185 -13.23 -8.75 12.88
CA ASP A 185 -14.68 -8.82 12.73
C ASP A 185 -15.32 -7.79 13.66
N VAL A 186 -15.93 -6.76 13.10
CA VAL A 186 -16.45 -5.60 13.85
C VAL A 186 -17.95 -5.51 13.70
N VAL A 187 -18.67 -5.54 14.81
CA VAL A 187 -20.10 -5.18 14.87
C VAL A 187 -20.22 -3.81 15.50
N ILE A 188 -20.81 -2.86 14.76
CA ILE A 188 -21.03 -1.49 15.23
C ILE A 188 -22.51 -1.34 15.59
N MET A 189 -22.81 -1.03 16.86
CA MET A 189 -24.14 -0.77 17.37
C MET A 189 -24.30 0.73 17.63
N MET A 190 -25.16 1.40 16.85
CA MET A 190 -25.46 2.81 17.00
C MET A 190 -26.87 3.01 17.57
N GLU A 191 -26.98 3.73 18.67
CA GLU A 191 -28.29 4.12 19.20
C GLU A 191 -28.98 5.07 18.20
N SER A 192 -30.29 4.88 17.99
CA SER A 192 -31.11 5.77 17.15
C SER A 192 -32.39 6.19 17.87
N SER A 193 -32.34 6.35 19.19
CA SER A 193 -33.51 6.65 20.01
C SER A 193 -33.71 8.16 20.22
N PHE A 194 -34.94 8.60 20.51
CA PHE A 194 -35.25 10.01 20.82
C PHE A 194 -34.53 10.59 22.06
N THR A 195 -33.80 9.79 22.86
CA THR A 195 -32.91 10.33 23.90
C THR A 195 -31.75 11.11 23.28
N MET A 196 -31.37 10.76 22.05
CA MET A 196 -30.31 11.42 21.32
C MET A 196 -30.81 12.75 20.74
N SER A 197 -30.07 13.82 21.04
CA SER A 197 -30.24 15.07 20.30
C SER A 197 -29.79 14.91 18.85
N GLY A 198 -30.31 15.73 17.92
CA GLY A 198 -29.87 15.72 16.53
C GLY A 198 -28.35 15.91 16.37
N ALA A 199 -27.73 16.74 17.22
CA ALA A 199 -26.27 16.92 17.23
C ALA A 199 -25.51 15.65 17.67
N ALA A 200 -26.05 14.90 18.64
CA ALA A 200 -25.49 13.63 19.07
C ALA A 200 -25.62 12.55 17.99
N LEU A 201 -26.75 12.51 17.27
CA LEU A 201 -26.93 11.62 16.13
C LEU A 201 -25.90 11.90 15.02
N GLU A 202 -25.69 13.18 14.67
CA GLU A 202 -24.70 13.54 13.65
C GLU A 202 -23.27 13.19 14.09
N THR A 203 -22.94 13.37 15.36
CA THR A 203 -21.63 12.97 15.90
C THR A 203 -21.48 11.44 15.93
N ALA A 204 -22.55 10.70 16.22
CA ALA A 204 -22.55 9.24 16.16
C ALA A 204 -22.34 8.75 14.72
N LYS A 205 -23.05 9.31 13.73
CA LYS A 205 -22.84 9.02 12.30
C LYS A 205 -21.40 9.29 11.86
N LEU A 206 -20.83 10.43 12.28
CA LEU A 206 -19.43 10.77 12.02
C LEU A 206 -18.46 9.79 12.69
N THR A 207 -18.77 9.33 13.91
CA THR A 207 -17.98 8.32 14.63
C THR A 207 -17.98 6.99 13.88
N VAL A 208 -19.14 6.52 13.42
CA VAL A 208 -19.23 5.31 12.57
C VAL A 208 -18.43 5.50 11.29
N LYS A 209 -18.57 6.64 10.60
CA LYS A 209 -17.82 6.94 9.38
C LYS A 209 -16.30 6.90 9.62
N SER A 210 -15.83 7.50 10.71
CA SER A 210 -14.41 7.51 11.08
C SER A 210 -13.90 6.10 11.41
N ILE A 211 -14.69 5.28 12.12
CA ILE A 211 -14.37 3.86 12.36
C ILE A 211 -14.27 3.10 11.03
N LEU A 212 -15.25 3.23 10.12
CA LEU A 212 -15.24 2.56 8.82
C LEU A 212 -14.03 2.96 7.97
N ASN A 213 -13.60 4.22 8.04
CA ASN A 213 -12.41 4.69 7.33
C ASN A 213 -11.11 4.02 7.79
N THR A 214 -11.06 3.51 9.03
CA THR A 214 -9.90 2.77 9.56
C THR A 214 -9.89 1.30 9.19
N LEU A 215 -10.97 0.76 8.62
CA LEU A 215 -11.06 -0.66 8.26
C LEU A 215 -10.49 -0.91 6.86
N GLY A 216 -9.66 -1.94 6.76
CA GLY A 216 -9.05 -2.41 5.50
C GLY A 216 -9.84 -3.53 4.84
N ASP A 217 -9.42 -3.95 3.65
CA ASP A 217 -10.12 -4.99 2.87
C ASP A 217 -10.12 -6.37 3.56
N ASN A 218 -9.22 -6.62 4.50
CA ASN A 218 -9.17 -7.89 5.26
C ASN A 218 -10.13 -7.91 6.47
N ASP A 219 -10.78 -6.78 6.77
CA ASP A 219 -11.71 -6.66 7.89
C ASP A 219 -13.16 -6.94 7.46
N PHE A 220 -13.96 -7.44 8.40
CA PHE A 220 -15.39 -7.67 8.20
C PHE A 220 -16.20 -6.77 9.12
N VAL A 221 -17.25 -6.16 8.59
CA VAL A 221 -18.06 -5.19 9.33
C VAL A 221 -19.54 -5.32 9.02
N ASN A 222 -20.38 -5.03 10.00
CA ASN A 222 -21.77 -4.65 9.79
C ASN A 222 -22.17 -3.60 10.84
N VAL A 223 -23.11 -2.73 10.46
CA VAL A 223 -23.58 -1.62 11.28
C VAL A 223 -25.07 -1.80 11.53
N PHE A 224 -25.45 -1.76 12.81
CA PHE A 224 -26.82 -1.86 13.26
C PHE A 224 -27.23 -0.57 13.96
N THR A 225 -28.47 -0.19 13.76
CA THR A 225 -29.15 0.78 14.60
C THR A 225 -30.05 0.08 15.59
N PHE A 226 -30.20 0.66 16.78
CA PHE A 226 -31.16 0.15 17.74
C PHE A 226 -31.99 1.28 18.38
N SER A 227 -33.29 1.02 18.43
CA SER A 227 -34.33 1.77 19.11
C SER A 227 -35.11 0.78 19.99
N ASP A 228 -36.43 0.68 19.86
CA ASP A 228 -37.21 -0.47 20.36
C ASP A 228 -36.80 -1.81 19.70
N THR A 229 -36.34 -1.75 18.44
CA THR A 229 -35.89 -2.91 17.66
C THR A 229 -34.48 -2.69 17.13
N THR A 230 -33.71 -3.76 16.97
CA THR A 230 -32.39 -3.74 16.34
C THR A 230 -32.54 -4.03 14.85
N LYS A 231 -31.99 -3.17 14.00
CA LYS A 231 -32.08 -3.25 12.54
C LYS A 231 -30.71 -3.00 11.92
N GLU A 232 -30.38 -3.67 10.83
CA GLU A 232 -29.23 -3.35 10.00
C GLU A 232 -29.41 -2.01 9.30
N VAL A 233 -28.33 -1.24 9.15
CA VAL A 233 -28.34 0.02 8.36
C VAL A 233 -28.62 -0.26 6.88
N VAL A 234 -28.10 -1.38 6.36
CA VAL A 234 -28.29 -1.80 4.96
C VAL A 234 -29.11 -3.09 4.96
N PRO A 235 -30.35 -3.10 4.44
CA PRO A 235 -31.22 -4.28 4.47
C PRO A 235 -30.64 -5.52 3.77
N CYS A 236 -29.79 -5.32 2.75
CA CYS A 236 -29.12 -6.42 2.04
C CYS A 236 -28.07 -7.14 2.90
N PHE A 237 -27.59 -6.53 3.99
CA PHE A 237 -26.58 -7.11 4.89
C PHE A 237 -27.21 -7.81 6.09
N LYS A 238 -28.49 -8.18 5.98
CA LYS A 238 -29.23 -8.86 7.03
C LYS A 238 -28.49 -10.12 7.50
N ASP A 239 -28.24 -10.19 8.81
CA ASP A 239 -27.56 -11.31 9.46
C ASP A 239 -26.16 -11.65 8.86
N LEU A 240 -25.47 -10.70 8.24
CA LEU A 240 -24.17 -10.90 7.58
C LEU A 240 -23.14 -9.87 8.02
N LEU A 241 -21.91 -10.30 8.29
CA LEU A 241 -20.73 -9.44 8.25
C LEU A 241 -20.18 -9.42 6.83
N VAL A 242 -20.02 -8.22 6.28
CA VAL A 242 -19.51 -8.02 4.92
C VAL A 242 -18.05 -7.58 4.96
N GLN A 243 -17.28 -7.96 3.94
CA GLN A 243 -15.91 -7.48 3.79
C GLN A 243 -15.89 -5.95 3.65
N SER A 244 -14.95 -5.28 4.32
CA SER A 244 -14.88 -3.83 4.42
C SER A 244 -14.25 -3.14 3.19
N ASN A 245 -14.68 -3.57 2.00
CA ASN A 245 -14.27 -2.99 0.72
C ASN A 245 -14.89 -1.59 0.55
N GLU A 246 -14.28 -0.74 -0.29
CA GLU A 246 -14.75 0.64 -0.53
C GLU A 246 -16.22 0.72 -1.00
N ILE A 247 -16.68 -0.26 -1.79
CA ILE A 247 -18.07 -0.34 -2.26
C ILE A 247 -19.02 -0.59 -1.08
N ASN A 248 -18.72 -1.57 -0.23
CA ASN A 248 -19.57 -1.91 0.92
C ASN A 248 -19.57 -0.78 1.95
N LYS A 249 -18.41 -0.17 2.23
CA LYS A 249 -18.30 1.01 3.09
C LYS A 249 -19.16 2.16 2.60
N ARG A 250 -19.18 2.42 1.27
CA ARG A 250 -20.01 3.47 0.67
C ARG A 250 -21.50 3.22 0.86
N GLU A 251 -21.95 1.98 0.66
CA GLU A 251 -23.36 1.62 0.87
C GLU A 251 -23.79 1.81 2.33
N ILE A 252 -22.92 1.44 3.28
CA ILE A 252 -23.17 1.67 4.72
C ILE A 252 -23.26 3.18 5.01
N ILE A 253 -22.32 3.98 4.51
CA ILE A 253 -22.31 5.44 4.72
C ILE A 253 -23.56 6.11 4.10
N HIS A 254 -23.99 5.65 2.93
CA HIS A 254 -25.23 6.10 2.32
C HIS A 254 -26.45 5.74 3.17
N GLY A 255 -26.49 4.51 3.68
CA GLY A 255 -27.53 4.08 4.64
C GLY A 255 -27.55 4.91 5.93
N LEU A 256 -26.37 5.27 6.46
CA LEU A 256 -26.26 6.11 7.67
C LEU A 256 -26.91 7.49 7.52
N SER A 257 -26.85 8.06 6.32
CA SER A 257 -27.42 9.39 6.03
C SER A 257 -28.94 9.41 6.18
N ASN A 258 -29.61 8.28 5.93
CA ASN A 258 -31.07 8.16 5.94
C ASN A 258 -31.67 7.86 7.32
N ILE A 259 -30.84 7.63 8.34
CA ILE A 259 -31.30 7.24 9.68
C ILE A 259 -32.01 8.41 10.37
N GLN A 260 -33.20 8.10 10.89
CA GLN A 260 -34.02 8.99 11.72
C GLN A 260 -34.10 8.45 13.15
N LEU A 261 -34.48 9.31 14.08
CA LEU A 261 -34.69 8.91 15.47
C LEU A 261 -36.03 8.19 15.64
N GLU A 262 -36.05 7.13 16.44
CA GLU A 262 -37.23 6.32 16.76
C GLU A 262 -37.50 6.31 18.29
N GLN A 263 -38.65 5.77 18.70
CA GLN A 263 -38.97 5.60 20.12
C GLN A 263 -38.24 4.41 20.74
N GLY A 264 -37.90 4.57 22.03
CA GLY A 264 -37.30 3.55 22.89
C GLY A 264 -35.87 3.14 22.53
N ALA A 265 -35.22 2.45 23.48
CA ALA A 265 -33.82 2.03 23.40
C ALA A 265 -33.65 0.68 24.11
N ASN A 266 -33.75 -0.41 23.35
CA ASN A 266 -33.61 -1.77 23.84
C ASN A 266 -32.16 -2.24 23.69
N PHE A 267 -31.34 -1.91 24.69
CA PHE A 267 -29.93 -2.32 24.74
C PHE A 267 -29.76 -3.84 24.82
N SER A 268 -30.68 -4.55 25.50
CA SER A 268 -30.60 -6.01 25.63
C SER A 268 -30.68 -6.69 24.26
N ALA A 269 -31.68 -6.32 23.44
CA ALA A 269 -31.84 -6.89 22.10
C ALA A 269 -30.63 -6.58 21.19
N ALA A 270 -30.10 -5.35 21.28
CA ALA A 270 -28.93 -4.95 20.51
C ALA A 270 -27.70 -5.78 20.90
N LEU A 271 -27.38 -5.86 22.19
CA LEU A 271 -26.20 -6.60 22.66
C LEU A 271 -26.29 -8.09 22.31
N VAL A 272 -27.46 -8.72 22.50
CA VAL A 272 -27.69 -10.12 22.13
C VAL A 272 -27.44 -10.34 20.63
N THR A 273 -28.03 -9.50 19.78
CA THR A 273 -27.84 -9.58 18.32
C THR A 273 -26.36 -9.48 17.94
N GLY A 274 -25.62 -8.55 18.55
CA GLY A 274 -24.20 -8.36 18.28
C GLY A 274 -23.35 -9.56 18.68
N PHE A 275 -23.60 -10.13 19.86
CA PHE A 275 -22.89 -11.33 20.31
C PHE A 275 -23.23 -12.57 19.48
N GLU A 276 -24.49 -12.75 19.09
CA GLU A 276 -24.91 -13.89 18.27
C GLU A 276 -24.26 -13.88 16.88
N ILE A 277 -24.18 -12.71 16.24
CA ILE A 277 -23.52 -12.56 14.93
C ILE A 277 -22.03 -12.85 15.04
N LEU A 278 -21.33 -12.26 16.02
CA LEU A 278 -19.91 -12.50 16.22
C LEU A 278 -19.64 -13.98 16.54
N HIS A 279 -20.45 -14.59 17.40
CA HIS A 279 -20.32 -16.02 17.73
C HIS A 279 -20.55 -16.93 16.53
N ARG A 280 -21.51 -16.59 15.65
CA ARG A 280 -21.75 -17.31 14.40
C ARG A 280 -20.52 -17.27 13.50
N TYR A 281 -19.96 -16.09 13.27
CA TYR A 281 -18.80 -15.90 12.38
C TYR A 281 -17.53 -16.55 12.92
N ASN A 282 -17.37 -16.62 14.24
CA ASN A 282 -16.29 -17.39 14.87
C ASN A 282 -16.42 -18.89 14.58
N ARG A 283 -17.64 -19.44 14.59
CA ARG A 283 -17.88 -20.88 14.36
C ARG A 283 -17.90 -21.30 12.90
N THR A 284 -18.39 -20.47 11.99
CA THR A 284 -18.54 -20.81 10.57
C THR A 284 -17.27 -20.58 9.76
N SER A 285 -16.24 -19.98 10.36
CA SER A 285 -15.02 -19.56 9.67
C SER A 285 -15.23 -18.65 8.46
N GLN A 286 -16.33 -17.89 8.46
CA GLN A 286 -16.68 -16.95 7.39
C GLN A 286 -16.09 -15.55 7.59
N GLY A 287 -15.58 -15.24 8.79
CA GLY A 287 -14.96 -13.95 9.12
C GLY A 287 -13.43 -14.00 9.02
N SER A 288 -12.77 -13.02 9.63
CA SER A 288 -11.32 -12.90 9.71
C SER A 288 -10.64 -13.95 10.60
N GLN A 289 -11.39 -14.62 11.49
CA GLN A 289 -10.89 -15.62 12.45
C GLN A 289 -9.79 -15.09 13.40
N CYS A 290 -9.67 -13.77 13.51
CA CYS A 290 -8.66 -13.09 14.32
C CYS A 290 -9.34 -12.36 15.50
N ASN A 291 -9.42 -11.03 15.44
CA ASN A 291 -10.03 -10.24 16.51
C ASN A 291 -11.53 -10.08 16.30
N GLN A 292 -12.31 -10.16 17.38
CA GLN A 292 -13.72 -9.79 17.36
C GLN A 292 -13.96 -8.56 18.24
N ALA A 293 -14.67 -7.58 17.69
CA ALA A 293 -14.96 -6.33 18.39
C ALA A 293 -16.44 -5.96 18.28
N LEU A 294 -17.01 -5.54 19.41
CA LEU A 294 -18.32 -4.93 19.50
C LEU A 294 -18.13 -3.45 19.85
N MET A 295 -18.54 -2.54 18.97
CA MET A 295 -18.42 -1.10 19.17
C MET A 295 -19.81 -0.51 19.43
N LEU A 296 -20.02 0.00 20.65
CA LEU A 296 -21.29 0.59 21.09
C LEU A 296 -21.20 2.12 21.07
N ILE A 297 -22.04 2.79 20.29
CA ILE A 297 -22.11 4.25 20.17
C ILE A 297 -23.47 4.71 20.67
N THR A 298 -23.50 5.44 21.79
CA THR A 298 -24.74 5.74 22.52
C THR A 298 -24.61 7.00 23.38
N THR A 299 -25.75 7.58 23.77
CA THR A 299 -25.83 8.61 24.81
C THR A 299 -25.87 8.03 26.23
N GLY A 300 -26.11 6.73 26.38
CA GLY A 300 -26.06 6.03 27.66
C GLY A 300 -27.19 5.03 27.91
N PRO A 301 -26.90 3.86 28.51
CA PRO A 301 -27.92 2.92 28.93
C PRO A 301 -28.76 3.43 30.11
N LYS A 302 -30.08 3.14 30.07
CA LYS A 302 -31.00 3.30 31.21
C LYS A 302 -31.22 1.95 31.90
N GLY A 303 -30.21 1.41 32.59
CA GLY A 303 -30.32 0.14 33.31
C GLY A 303 -28.99 -0.62 33.46
N ASP A 304 -29.04 -1.74 34.18
CA ASP A 304 -27.90 -2.63 34.40
C ASP A 304 -27.92 -3.83 33.42
N TYR A 305 -26.85 -3.95 32.63
CA TYR A 305 -26.68 -4.98 31.60
C TYR A 305 -25.54 -5.97 31.92
N ARG A 306 -25.02 -5.97 33.15
CA ARG A 306 -23.90 -6.83 33.59
C ARG A 306 -24.16 -8.32 33.38
N HIS A 307 -25.42 -8.77 33.50
CA HIS A 307 -25.78 -10.17 33.34
C HIS A 307 -25.55 -10.67 31.90
N LEU A 308 -25.82 -9.84 30.88
CA LEU A 308 -25.64 -10.22 29.48
C LEU A 308 -24.17 -10.49 29.14
N PHE A 309 -23.25 -9.63 29.62
CA PHE A 309 -21.81 -9.84 29.38
C PHE A 309 -21.29 -11.10 30.09
N LYS A 310 -21.85 -11.43 31.26
CA LYS A 310 -21.52 -12.66 32.00
C LYS A 310 -21.98 -13.91 31.27
N GLU A 311 -23.12 -13.85 30.59
CA GLU A 311 -23.69 -14.98 29.85
C GLU A 311 -23.00 -15.20 28.49
N TYR A 312 -22.79 -14.12 27.72
CA TYR A 312 -22.34 -14.22 26.32
C TYR A 312 -20.82 -14.11 26.13
N ASN A 313 -20.09 -13.40 27.00
CA ASN A 313 -18.66 -13.11 26.77
C ASN A 313 -17.73 -13.72 27.84
N TRP A 314 -18.21 -13.97 29.05
CA TRP A 314 -17.38 -14.48 30.15
C TRP A 314 -17.33 -16.01 30.18
N PRO A 315 -16.25 -16.62 30.73
CA PRO A 315 -15.12 -16.02 31.44
C PRO A 315 -13.94 -15.61 30.54
N HIS A 316 -13.90 -16.07 29.29
CA HIS A 316 -12.71 -15.91 28.44
C HIS A 316 -12.60 -14.53 27.78
N MET A 317 -13.73 -13.83 27.61
CA MET A 317 -13.84 -12.53 26.94
C MET A 317 -13.21 -12.55 25.53
N PRO A 318 -13.69 -13.41 24.61
CA PRO A 318 -13.21 -13.43 23.23
C PRO A 318 -13.56 -12.15 22.47
N VAL A 319 -14.72 -11.55 22.74
CA VAL A 319 -15.16 -10.30 22.11
C VAL A 319 -14.71 -9.10 22.94
N ARG A 320 -14.03 -8.14 22.30
CA ARG A 320 -13.65 -6.88 22.93
C ARG A 320 -14.75 -5.84 22.75
N VAL A 321 -15.13 -5.15 23.82
CA VAL A 321 -16.23 -4.18 23.77
C VAL A 321 -15.70 -2.76 23.89
N PHE A 322 -15.89 -1.96 22.85
CA PHE A 322 -15.54 -0.55 22.83
C PHE A 322 -16.80 0.28 22.99
N THR A 323 -16.76 1.31 23.83
CA THR A 323 -17.93 2.15 24.11
C THR A 323 -17.59 3.61 23.84
N TYR A 324 -18.40 4.24 23.00
CA TYR A 324 -18.32 5.66 22.65
C TYR A 324 -19.53 6.37 23.22
N LEU A 325 -19.30 7.20 24.24
CA LEU A 325 -20.31 8.10 24.78
C LEU A 325 -20.36 9.37 23.92
N VAL A 326 -21.49 9.60 23.28
CA VAL A 326 -21.68 10.75 22.37
C VAL A 326 -22.68 11.74 22.96
N GLY A 327 -22.37 13.03 22.84
CA GLY A 327 -23.23 14.11 23.27
C GLY A 327 -22.72 14.79 24.54
N LYS A 328 -23.56 15.68 25.12
CA LYS A 328 -23.17 16.52 26.26
C LYS A 328 -23.40 15.86 27.62
N ASP A 329 -24.28 14.87 27.67
CA ASP A 329 -24.60 14.20 28.93
C ASP A 329 -23.50 13.20 29.30
N LYS A 330 -23.03 13.29 30.54
CA LYS A 330 -21.99 12.43 31.12
C LYS A 330 -22.54 11.46 32.16
N SER A 331 -23.85 11.48 32.41
CA SER A 331 -24.51 10.66 33.43
C SER A 331 -24.21 9.16 33.27
N ALA A 332 -24.09 8.67 32.04
CA ALA A 332 -23.85 7.28 31.71
C ALA A 332 -22.37 6.88 31.56
N ALA A 333 -21.43 7.80 31.81
CA ALA A 333 -20.00 7.56 31.64
C ALA A 333 -19.50 6.37 32.49
N THR A 334 -19.98 6.27 33.74
CA THR A 334 -19.55 5.22 34.66
C THR A 334 -19.95 3.82 34.20
N GLU A 335 -21.18 3.64 33.70
CA GLU A 335 -21.65 2.34 33.24
C GLU A 335 -20.98 1.93 31.92
N LEU A 336 -20.83 2.85 30.95
CA LEU A 336 -20.12 2.55 29.71
C LEU A 336 -18.63 2.26 29.95
N TYR A 337 -17.98 3.02 30.84
CA TYR A 337 -16.61 2.73 31.26
C TYR A 337 -16.48 1.33 31.86
N TRP A 338 -17.42 0.95 32.73
CA TRP A 338 -17.46 -0.39 33.31
C TRP A 338 -17.61 -1.47 32.23
N ILE A 339 -18.49 -1.28 31.24
CA ILE A 339 -18.71 -2.22 30.13
C ILE A 339 -17.41 -2.41 29.34
N ALA A 340 -16.73 -1.33 28.95
CA ALA A 340 -15.50 -1.42 28.17
C ALA A 340 -14.36 -2.06 28.97
N CYS A 341 -14.11 -1.62 30.21
CA CYS A 341 -13.04 -2.14 31.05
C CYS A 341 -13.24 -3.63 31.39
N SER A 342 -14.48 -4.04 31.67
CA SER A 342 -14.81 -5.42 32.03
C SER A 342 -14.70 -6.41 30.85
N ASN A 343 -14.63 -5.91 29.62
CA ASN A 343 -14.55 -6.72 28.40
C ASN A 343 -13.28 -6.41 27.58
N LYS A 344 -12.18 -6.04 28.24
CA LYS A 344 -10.85 -5.81 27.63
C LYS A 344 -10.85 -4.80 26.46
N GLY A 345 -11.78 -3.85 26.46
CA GLY A 345 -11.89 -2.82 25.43
C GLY A 345 -11.40 -1.45 25.90
N TYR A 346 -12.04 -0.40 25.38
CA TYR A 346 -11.70 1.00 25.67
C TYR A 346 -12.94 1.89 25.67
N TYR A 347 -12.95 2.89 26.54
CA TYR A 347 -14.02 3.88 26.67
C TYR A 347 -13.55 5.24 26.14
N GLU A 348 -14.38 5.87 25.31
CA GLU A 348 -14.15 7.22 24.84
C GLU A 348 -15.40 8.09 25.01
N TYR A 349 -15.17 9.37 25.28
CA TYR A 349 -16.20 10.40 25.34
C TYR A 349 -15.95 11.41 24.22
N ILE A 350 -16.98 11.64 23.40
CA ILE A 350 -16.93 12.53 22.24
C ILE A 350 -18.00 13.61 22.42
N GLU A 351 -17.55 14.82 22.72
CA GLU A 351 -18.43 15.98 22.88
C GLU A 351 -18.62 16.72 21.56
N LYS A 352 -17.55 16.84 20.77
CA LYS A 352 -17.53 17.63 19.53
C LYS A 352 -17.20 16.75 18.32
N PRO A 353 -17.80 17.05 17.15
CA PRO A 353 -17.47 16.37 15.90
C PRO A 353 -15.98 16.42 15.53
N SER A 354 -15.27 17.50 15.86
CA SER A 354 -13.85 17.68 15.54
C SER A 354 -12.92 16.74 16.31
N GLU A 355 -13.38 16.16 17.42
CA GLU A 355 -12.58 15.26 18.26
C GLU A 355 -12.71 13.79 17.82
N VAL A 356 -13.67 13.49 16.94
CA VAL A 356 -14.02 12.13 16.52
C VAL A 356 -12.80 11.37 15.99
N ASP A 357 -12.07 11.96 15.05
CA ASP A 357 -10.98 11.26 14.37
C ASP A 357 -9.83 10.91 15.32
N GLU A 358 -9.49 11.78 16.27
CA GLU A 358 -8.47 11.49 17.28
C GLU A 358 -8.93 10.38 18.24
N LYS A 359 -10.17 10.47 18.70
CA LYS A 359 -10.75 9.59 19.72
C LYS A 359 -10.96 8.17 19.20
N VAL A 360 -11.40 8.03 17.95
CA VAL A 360 -11.59 6.71 17.32
C VAL A 360 -10.27 5.96 17.25
N LEU A 361 -9.15 6.61 16.91
CA LEU A 361 -7.85 5.93 16.75
C LEU A 361 -7.34 5.23 18.02
N ASN A 362 -7.85 5.54 19.20
CA ASN A 362 -7.41 4.90 20.45
C ASN A 362 -7.79 3.41 20.53
N TYR A 363 -8.83 2.94 19.82
CA TYR A 363 -9.16 1.51 19.82
C TYR A 363 -8.02 0.67 19.18
N LEU A 364 -7.31 1.22 18.19
CA LEU A 364 -6.19 0.56 17.51
C LEU A 364 -5.07 0.21 18.51
N ARG A 365 -4.80 1.10 19.47
CA ARG A 365 -3.80 0.88 20.53
C ARG A 365 -4.13 -0.34 21.39
N VAL A 366 -5.42 -0.63 21.59
CA VAL A 366 -5.87 -1.81 22.35
C VAL A 366 -5.79 -3.07 21.51
N LEU A 367 -6.20 -3.00 20.24
CA LEU A 367 -6.11 -4.13 19.31
C LEU A 367 -4.67 -4.53 18.98
N ALA A 368 -3.71 -3.60 19.04
CA ALA A 368 -2.29 -3.88 18.83
C ALA A 368 -1.65 -4.74 19.95
N ARG A 369 -2.21 -4.73 21.17
CA ARG A 369 -1.58 -5.32 22.37
C ARG A 369 -1.17 -6.80 22.24
N PRO A 370 -1.99 -7.72 21.67
CA PRO A 370 -1.58 -9.10 21.49
C PRO A 370 -0.33 -9.24 20.62
N MET A 371 -0.24 -8.47 19.54
CA MET A 371 0.93 -8.51 18.66
C MET A 371 2.18 -8.04 19.38
N VAL A 372 2.07 -6.94 20.15
CA VAL A 372 3.17 -6.45 21.00
C VAL A 372 3.61 -7.50 22.03
N MET A 373 2.69 -8.33 22.54
CA MET A 373 3.01 -9.40 23.50
C MET A 373 3.77 -10.57 22.88
N TYR A 374 3.64 -10.82 21.57
CA TYR A 374 4.42 -11.85 20.87
C TYR A 374 5.90 -11.48 20.72
N GLN A 375 6.24 -10.17 20.80
CA GLN A 375 7.58 -9.53 20.89
C GLN A 375 8.62 -9.87 19.81
N ASN A 376 8.79 -11.14 19.46
CA ASN A 376 9.84 -11.64 18.58
C ASN A 376 9.41 -11.70 17.11
N ASP A 377 8.11 -11.62 16.85
CA ASP A 377 7.55 -11.69 15.51
C ASP A 377 6.94 -10.35 15.13
N HIS A 378 7.50 -9.75 14.07
CA HIS A 378 7.07 -8.48 13.51
C HIS A 378 6.41 -8.76 12.16
N PRO A 379 5.07 -8.82 12.10
CA PRO A 379 4.39 -9.17 10.87
C PRO A 379 4.58 -8.06 9.83
N ILE A 380 5.04 -8.46 8.65
CA ILE A 380 5.17 -7.56 7.50
C ILE A 380 3.80 -7.43 6.84
N HIS A 381 3.33 -6.20 6.71
CA HIS A 381 2.09 -5.87 6.01
C HIS A 381 2.40 -5.24 4.65
N TRP A 382 1.64 -5.62 3.63
CA TRP A 382 1.67 -5.04 2.30
C TRP A 382 0.33 -4.42 1.98
N THR A 383 0.32 -3.14 1.63
CA THR A 383 -0.92 -2.47 1.25
C THR A 383 -1.34 -2.83 -0.18
N PRO A 384 -2.66 -2.84 -0.46
CA PRO A 384 -3.15 -2.80 -1.84
C PRO A 384 -2.61 -1.57 -2.59
N VAL A 385 -2.76 -1.57 -3.91
CA VAL A 385 -2.32 -0.43 -4.71
C VAL A 385 -3.05 0.82 -4.26
N TYR A 386 -2.33 1.92 -4.05
CA TYR A 386 -2.94 3.21 -3.78
C TYR A 386 -2.26 4.33 -4.55
N ALA A 387 -2.96 5.46 -4.77
CA ALA A 387 -2.36 6.61 -5.41
C ALA A 387 -1.63 7.47 -4.38
N ALA A 388 -0.35 7.69 -4.61
CA ALA A 388 0.51 8.59 -3.85
C ALA A 388 1.47 9.31 -4.81
N GLY A 389 2.13 10.38 -4.36
CA GLY A 389 3.22 11.00 -5.12
C GLY A 389 3.08 12.51 -5.19
N GLN A 390 3.00 13.10 -6.40
CA GLN A 390 3.00 14.57 -6.60
C GLN A 390 2.06 15.32 -5.65
N THR A 391 1.00 14.67 -5.19
CA THR A 391 0.20 15.09 -4.04
C THR A 391 0.36 14.02 -2.96
N ASP A 392 0.96 14.42 -1.82
CA ASP A 392 1.21 13.50 -0.71
C ASP A 392 -0.10 12.80 -0.31
N ALA A 393 0.00 11.57 0.22
CA ALA A 393 -1.08 10.78 0.81
C ALA A 393 -1.83 11.46 1.99
N LEU A 394 -1.54 12.73 2.23
CA LEU A 394 -2.02 13.59 3.29
C LEU A 394 -3.09 14.60 2.80
N SER A 395 -3.27 14.77 1.49
CA SER A 395 -4.33 15.61 0.89
C SER A 395 -5.27 14.77 0.02
N LEU A 396 -6.57 14.83 0.29
CA LEU A 396 -7.62 14.08 -0.41
C LEU A 396 -7.97 14.66 -1.79
N GLU A 397 -7.62 15.93 -2.07
CA GLU A 397 -8.24 16.71 -3.15
C GLU A 397 -7.52 16.64 -4.51
N ASP A 398 -6.28 16.15 -4.57
CA ASP A 398 -5.45 16.27 -5.78
C ASP A 398 -4.92 14.91 -6.31
N ILE A 399 -5.75 13.86 -6.34
CA ILE A 399 -5.40 12.52 -6.85
C ILE A 399 -5.12 12.51 -8.38
N GLN A 400 -5.35 13.64 -9.04
CA GLN A 400 -5.33 13.84 -10.49
C GLN A 400 -3.97 13.59 -11.17
N TYR A 401 -2.87 13.62 -10.40
CA TYR A 401 -1.50 13.36 -10.86
C TYR A 401 -0.76 12.32 -9.98
N GLY A 402 -1.49 11.55 -9.19
CA GLY A 402 -0.92 10.53 -8.30
C GLY A 402 -0.31 9.35 -9.08
N LYS A 403 0.85 8.88 -8.64
CA LYS A 403 1.44 7.62 -9.10
C LYS A 403 0.88 6.47 -8.26
N LEU A 404 0.69 5.31 -8.89
CA LEU A 404 0.32 4.11 -8.16
C LEU A 404 1.54 3.58 -7.38
N MET A 405 1.33 3.31 -6.10
CA MET A 405 2.33 2.78 -5.19
C MET A 405 1.73 1.67 -4.33
N THR A 406 2.59 0.84 -3.76
CA THR A 406 2.28 -0.06 -2.64
C THR A 406 3.29 0.19 -1.54
N THR A 407 2.88 0.01 -0.30
CA THR A 407 3.73 0.19 0.87
C THR A 407 3.95 -1.16 1.51
N VAL A 408 5.19 -1.40 1.90
CA VAL A 408 5.49 -2.42 2.90
C VAL A 408 5.71 -1.75 4.24
N SER A 409 5.11 -2.31 5.30
CA SER A 409 5.17 -1.75 6.65
C SER A 409 5.33 -2.82 7.72
N THR A 410 5.91 -2.44 8.85
CA THR A 410 6.04 -3.30 10.04
C THR A 410 5.83 -2.47 11.31
N PRO A 411 5.21 -3.04 12.37
CA PRO A 411 5.08 -2.35 13.64
C PRO A 411 6.43 -2.21 14.36
N VAL A 412 6.53 -1.21 15.26
CA VAL A 412 7.66 -0.99 16.16
C VAL A 412 7.17 -1.09 17.60
N PHE A 413 7.72 -2.02 18.37
CA PHE A 413 7.22 -2.31 19.71
C PHE A 413 7.99 -1.58 20.81
N ASP A 414 7.30 -1.24 21.89
CA ASP A 414 7.94 -0.71 23.09
C ASP A 414 8.50 -1.86 23.92
N ARG A 415 9.83 -2.01 23.92
CA ARG A 415 10.55 -3.07 24.66
C ARG A 415 11.03 -2.63 26.04
N ARG A 416 10.72 -1.40 26.47
CA ARG A 416 11.18 -0.88 27.77
C ARG A 416 10.56 -1.67 28.91
N ASN A 417 11.39 -2.02 29.91
CA ASN A 417 10.94 -2.66 31.13
C ASN A 417 10.30 -1.63 32.07
N THR A 418 9.01 -1.36 31.88
CA THR A 418 8.23 -0.51 32.79
C THR A 418 7.62 -1.34 33.94
N THR A 419 7.42 -0.71 35.11
CA THR A 419 6.83 -1.33 36.31
C THR A 419 5.43 -1.88 36.08
N VAL A 420 4.69 -1.27 35.14
CA VAL A 420 3.46 -1.81 34.56
C VAL A 420 3.84 -2.46 33.23
N ARG A 421 3.49 -3.74 33.03
CA ARG A 421 3.68 -4.45 31.76
C ARG A 421 2.65 -3.93 30.73
N SER A 422 2.83 -2.69 30.27
CA SER A 422 2.00 -2.10 29.22
C SER A 422 2.56 -2.49 27.86
N ALA A 423 1.86 -3.37 27.16
CA ALA A 423 2.19 -3.77 25.79
C ALA A 423 1.82 -2.61 24.84
N ASN A 424 2.73 -1.65 24.65
CA ASN A 424 2.51 -0.45 23.85
C ASN A 424 3.21 -0.54 22.49
N LEU A 425 2.55 0.01 21.47
CA LEU A 425 3.11 0.24 20.15
C LEU A 425 3.81 1.62 20.15
N LEU A 426 5.05 1.71 19.67
CA LEU A 426 5.73 2.99 19.48
C LEU A 426 5.29 3.66 18.18
N GLY A 427 5.08 2.87 17.13
CA GLY A 427 4.65 3.35 15.83
C GLY A 427 4.72 2.27 14.76
N VAL A 428 4.69 2.69 13.50
CA VAL A 428 4.85 1.84 12.32
C VAL A 428 5.89 2.48 11.42
N VAL A 429 6.78 1.65 10.87
CA VAL A 429 7.72 2.06 9.83
C VAL A 429 7.24 1.55 8.49
N GLY A 430 7.49 2.31 7.43
CA GLY A 430 7.09 1.93 6.08
C GLY A 430 7.99 2.51 5.00
N THR A 431 7.98 1.87 3.83
CA THR A 431 8.58 2.40 2.62
C THR A 431 7.68 2.17 1.41
N ASP A 432 7.60 3.18 0.56
CA ASP A 432 6.77 3.12 -0.63
C ASP A 432 7.53 2.47 -1.79
N ILE A 433 6.80 1.75 -2.63
CA ILE A 433 7.30 1.09 -3.83
C ILE A 433 6.39 1.51 -4.98
N PRO A 434 6.87 2.37 -5.90
CA PRO A 434 6.12 2.74 -7.08
C PRO A 434 5.88 1.51 -7.97
N ILE A 435 4.64 1.32 -8.43
CA ILE A 435 4.28 0.17 -9.29
C ILE A 435 5.07 0.18 -10.60
N GLN A 436 5.45 1.37 -11.10
CA GLN A 436 6.32 1.51 -12.26
C GLN A 436 7.70 0.84 -12.05
N GLN A 437 8.23 0.82 -10.83
CA GLN A 437 9.49 0.12 -10.55
C GLN A 437 9.34 -1.40 -10.64
N ILE A 438 8.19 -1.94 -10.23
CA ILE A 438 7.85 -3.36 -10.37
C ILE A 438 7.68 -3.70 -11.86
N GLY A 439 6.97 -2.85 -12.63
CA GLY A 439 6.82 -3.01 -14.07
C GLY A 439 8.15 -3.06 -14.83
N LYS A 440 9.19 -2.33 -14.39
CA LYS A 440 10.55 -2.40 -14.98
C LYS A 440 11.22 -3.78 -14.86
N LEU A 441 10.81 -4.59 -13.88
CA LEU A 441 11.30 -5.96 -13.66
C LEU A 441 10.58 -6.99 -14.52
N VAL A 442 9.43 -6.63 -15.09
CA VAL A 442 8.69 -7.49 -16.01
C VAL A 442 8.67 -6.86 -17.41
N PRO A 443 9.78 -6.93 -18.14
CA PRO A 443 9.96 -6.11 -19.32
C PRO A 443 9.14 -6.59 -20.53
N PRO A 444 8.45 -5.68 -21.25
CA PRO A 444 7.65 -6.03 -22.43
C PRO A 444 8.44 -6.73 -23.55
N TYR A 445 9.72 -6.39 -23.74
CA TYR A 445 10.54 -7.00 -24.79
C TYR A 445 10.72 -8.52 -24.61
N LYS A 446 10.69 -9.04 -23.37
CA LYS A 446 10.72 -10.49 -23.12
C LYS A 446 9.38 -11.15 -23.42
N LEU A 447 8.27 -10.42 -23.34
CA LEU A 447 6.91 -10.96 -23.52
C LEU A 447 6.40 -10.86 -24.97
N GLY A 448 6.96 -9.92 -25.74
CA GLY A 448 6.49 -9.59 -27.08
C GLY A 448 5.35 -8.59 -27.07
N VAL A 449 5.00 -8.06 -28.25
CA VAL A 449 4.08 -6.90 -28.43
C VAL A 449 2.70 -7.10 -27.77
N ASN A 450 2.22 -8.33 -27.77
CA ASN A 450 0.86 -8.68 -27.33
C ASN A 450 0.86 -9.49 -26.03
N GLY A 451 2.04 -9.78 -25.46
CA GLY A 451 2.17 -10.44 -24.17
C GLY A 451 2.27 -9.39 -23.06
N TYR A 452 1.69 -9.69 -21.90
CA TYR A 452 1.70 -8.79 -20.75
C TYR A 452 1.75 -9.57 -19.45
N ALA A 453 2.20 -8.90 -18.40
CA ALA A 453 2.20 -9.45 -17.06
C ALA A 453 1.28 -8.63 -16.16
N PHE A 454 0.86 -9.27 -15.08
CA PHE A 454 0.02 -8.67 -14.07
C PHE A 454 0.32 -9.29 -12.72
N ILE A 455 0.01 -8.57 -11.64
CA ILE A 455 0.23 -9.03 -10.27
C ILE A 455 -1.07 -8.89 -9.50
N VAL A 456 -1.39 -9.93 -8.73
CA VAL A 456 -2.61 -10.03 -7.94
C VAL A 456 -2.24 -10.29 -6.48
N ASN A 457 -3.00 -9.72 -5.55
CA ASN A 457 -2.85 -10.00 -4.11
C ASN A 457 -3.69 -11.23 -3.67
N ASN A 458 -3.60 -11.58 -2.39
CA ASN A 458 -4.36 -12.65 -1.76
C ASN A 458 -5.89 -12.43 -1.69
N ASN A 459 -6.39 -11.25 -2.08
CA ASN A 459 -7.84 -10.98 -2.18
C ASN A 459 -8.36 -11.05 -3.63
N GLY A 460 -7.47 -11.17 -4.63
CA GLY A 460 -7.81 -11.08 -6.05
C GLY A 460 -7.70 -9.68 -6.64
N HIS A 461 -7.35 -8.66 -5.84
CA HIS A 461 -7.15 -7.30 -6.33
C HIS A 461 -5.84 -7.19 -7.11
N ILE A 462 -5.91 -6.42 -8.19
CA ILE A 462 -4.78 -6.17 -9.09
C ILE A 462 -3.85 -5.13 -8.46
N LEU A 463 -2.58 -5.50 -8.33
CA LEU A 463 -1.49 -4.58 -8.02
C LEU A 463 -0.97 -3.87 -9.28
N PHE A 464 -0.85 -4.64 -10.37
CA PHE A 464 -0.33 -4.17 -11.66
C PHE A 464 -1.03 -4.92 -12.79
N HIS A 465 -1.56 -4.21 -13.78
CA HIS A 465 -2.09 -4.76 -15.04
C HIS A 465 -2.10 -3.65 -16.11
N PRO A 466 -1.84 -3.93 -17.40
CA PRO A 466 -1.86 -2.91 -18.46
C PRO A 466 -3.19 -2.16 -18.58
N ASP A 467 -4.31 -2.89 -18.44
CA ASP A 467 -5.66 -2.33 -18.45
C ASP A 467 -6.15 -1.81 -17.09
N LEU A 468 -5.30 -1.82 -16.04
CA LEU A 468 -5.62 -1.14 -14.79
C LEU A 468 -5.59 0.38 -15.05
N ARG A 469 -6.78 0.97 -15.17
CA ARG A 469 -6.92 2.41 -15.36
C ARG A 469 -7.26 3.08 -14.04
N PRO A 470 -6.33 3.84 -13.43
CA PRO A 470 -6.74 4.79 -12.40
C PRO A 470 -7.68 5.80 -13.09
N LEU A 471 -8.93 5.90 -12.67
CA LEU A 471 -9.90 6.78 -13.32
C LEU A 471 -9.51 8.25 -13.07
N VAL A 472 -8.84 8.89 -14.05
CA VAL A 472 -8.36 10.29 -13.99
C VAL A 472 -9.43 11.31 -14.44
N SER A 473 -10.69 10.90 -14.68
CA SER A 473 -11.69 11.84 -15.21
C SER A 473 -12.20 12.82 -14.13
N LYS A 474 -11.70 14.05 -14.21
CA LYS A 474 -12.08 15.27 -13.47
C LYS A 474 -13.58 15.48 -13.22
N ASN A 475 -14.44 14.98 -14.11
CA ASN A 475 -15.82 15.43 -14.19
C ASN A 475 -16.85 14.41 -13.69
N LEU A 476 -16.45 13.22 -13.25
CA LEU A 476 -17.42 12.17 -12.89
C LEU A 476 -17.60 11.94 -11.39
N PHE A 477 -16.74 12.48 -10.51
CA PHE A 477 -16.72 12.10 -9.09
C PHE A 477 -16.22 13.20 -8.14
N ILE A 478 -16.76 14.42 -8.24
CA ILE A 478 -16.37 15.51 -7.32
C ILE A 478 -16.77 15.24 -5.85
N ASP A 479 -17.63 14.26 -5.55
CA ASP A 479 -18.04 13.94 -4.18
C ASP A 479 -17.57 12.57 -3.64
N THR A 480 -16.59 11.91 -4.27
CA THR A 480 -16.25 10.51 -3.90
C THR A 480 -15.02 10.42 -3.00
N MET A 481 -15.21 9.89 -1.79
CA MET A 481 -14.11 9.48 -0.91
C MET A 481 -13.39 8.28 -1.54
N LYS A 482 -12.19 8.52 -2.08
CA LYS A 482 -11.24 7.56 -2.68
C LYS A 482 -11.68 6.92 -4.03
N PRO A 483 -10.89 7.02 -5.11
CA PRO A 483 -11.19 6.32 -6.35
C PRO A 483 -11.01 4.80 -6.21
N ILE A 484 -11.77 4.03 -6.99
CA ILE A 484 -11.93 2.56 -6.88
C ILE A 484 -10.64 1.75 -7.23
N TYR A 485 -9.49 2.41 -7.47
CA TYR A 485 -8.27 1.71 -7.92
C TYR A 485 -7.73 0.66 -6.92
N ASN A 486 -8.00 0.80 -5.61
CA ASN A 486 -7.50 -0.13 -4.58
C ASN A 486 -8.13 -1.53 -4.64
N SER A 487 -9.35 -1.65 -5.19
CA SER A 487 -10.20 -2.85 -5.06
C SER A 487 -10.61 -3.44 -6.41
N VAL A 488 -9.86 -3.12 -7.47
CA VAL A 488 -10.11 -3.66 -8.83
C VAL A 488 -9.70 -5.14 -8.85
N ASP A 489 -10.67 -6.03 -8.99
CA ASP A 489 -10.46 -7.48 -9.09
C ASP A 489 -10.01 -7.90 -10.50
N LEU A 490 -9.25 -8.99 -10.60
CA LEU A 490 -8.84 -9.62 -11.87
C LEU A 490 -10.01 -9.86 -12.83
N THR A 491 -11.14 -10.31 -12.29
CA THR A 491 -12.37 -10.60 -13.04
C THR A 491 -13.00 -9.38 -13.70
N SER A 492 -12.70 -8.18 -13.19
CA SER A 492 -13.22 -6.93 -13.74
C SER A 492 -12.42 -6.41 -14.94
N VAL A 493 -11.18 -6.88 -15.10
CA VAL A 493 -10.24 -6.41 -16.12
C VAL A 493 -10.07 -7.44 -17.23
N GLU A 494 -9.97 -8.72 -16.88
CA GLU A 494 -9.83 -9.81 -17.85
C GLU A 494 -11.19 -10.20 -18.44
N LEU A 495 -11.47 -9.69 -19.65
CA LEU A 495 -12.74 -9.90 -20.34
C LEU A 495 -12.71 -11.19 -21.16
N LEU A 496 -13.41 -12.22 -20.71
CA LEU A 496 -13.55 -13.47 -21.47
C LEU A 496 -14.44 -13.30 -22.71
N ASP A 497 -14.10 -14.04 -23.77
CA ASP A 497 -14.91 -14.18 -24.97
C ASP A 497 -15.95 -15.29 -24.78
N SER A 498 -17.02 -14.98 -24.06
CA SER A 498 -18.19 -15.85 -23.91
C SER A 498 -19.49 -15.18 -24.39
N ASP A 499 -20.44 -15.99 -24.85
CA ASP A 499 -21.79 -15.56 -25.25
C ASP A 499 -22.75 -15.39 -24.05
N LEU A 500 -22.30 -15.76 -22.85
CA LEU A 500 -23.06 -15.63 -21.60
C LEU A 500 -23.05 -14.18 -21.08
N ASN A 501 -24.10 -13.81 -20.34
CA ASN A 501 -24.22 -12.51 -19.69
C ASN A 501 -23.01 -12.24 -18.79
N PRO A 502 -22.40 -11.05 -18.81
CA PRO A 502 -21.26 -10.70 -17.95
C PRO A 502 -21.49 -10.86 -16.44
N ARG A 503 -22.76 -10.88 -16.01
CA ARG A 503 -23.17 -11.07 -14.61
C ARG A 503 -23.48 -12.54 -14.25
N GLU A 504 -23.54 -13.43 -15.24
CA GLU A 504 -23.71 -14.88 -15.08
C GLU A 504 -22.37 -15.61 -15.27
N ILE A 505 -21.25 -14.87 -15.24
CA ILE A 505 -19.88 -15.38 -15.26
C ILE A 505 -19.59 -16.05 -13.90
N ASN A 506 -20.23 -17.18 -13.65
CA ASN A 506 -19.62 -18.28 -12.91
C ASN A 506 -18.67 -19.01 -13.88
N ASN A 507 -17.83 -18.28 -14.63
CA ASN A 507 -16.89 -18.89 -15.56
C ASN A 507 -15.82 -19.56 -14.72
N SER A 508 -15.89 -20.90 -14.62
CA SER A 508 -15.00 -21.69 -13.77
C SER A 508 -13.55 -21.33 -14.03
N LEU A 509 -13.11 -21.26 -15.30
CA LEU A 509 -11.69 -21.15 -15.61
C LEU A 509 -11.00 -19.84 -15.16
N LEU A 510 -11.64 -18.67 -15.28
CA LEU A 510 -11.05 -17.42 -14.79
C LEU A 510 -11.11 -17.34 -13.27
N ASN A 511 -12.18 -17.86 -12.67
CA ASN A 511 -12.29 -17.97 -11.22
C ASN A 511 -11.30 -19.01 -10.66
N ASP A 512 -11.01 -20.08 -11.40
CA ASP A 512 -10.03 -21.12 -11.06
C ASP A 512 -8.62 -20.52 -11.12
N LEU A 513 -8.28 -19.79 -12.19
CA LEU A 513 -7.04 -19.01 -12.29
C LEU A 513 -6.89 -18.04 -11.11
N ARG A 514 -7.92 -17.24 -10.86
CA ARG A 514 -7.96 -16.30 -9.74
C ARG A 514 -7.75 -17.00 -8.40
N ASN A 515 -8.46 -18.10 -8.15
CA ASN A 515 -8.38 -18.87 -6.91
C ASN A 515 -7.01 -19.52 -6.75
N ASP A 516 -6.41 -20.04 -7.81
CA ASP A 516 -5.06 -20.61 -7.77
C ASP A 516 -4.01 -19.54 -7.49
N MET A 517 -4.13 -18.35 -8.10
CA MET A 517 -3.25 -17.22 -7.81
C MET A 517 -3.42 -16.71 -6.37
N ILE A 518 -4.64 -16.64 -5.84
CA ILE A 518 -4.91 -16.27 -4.44
C ILE A 518 -4.31 -17.30 -3.48
N ASN A 519 -4.46 -18.59 -3.79
CA ASN A 519 -3.87 -19.68 -3.00
C ASN A 519 -2.38 -19.88 -3.27
N GLN A 520 -1.72 -18.95 -3.97
CA GLN A 520 -0.28 -18.95 -4.24
C GLN A 520 0.23 -20.24 -4.88
N LYS A 521 -0.55 -20.82 -5.80
CA LYS A 521 -0.13 -21.99 -6.58
C LYS A 521 0.62 -21.57 -7.84
N GLU A 522 1.43 -22.48 -8.36
CA GLU A 522 2.01 -22.37 -9.70
C GLU A 522 1.16 -23.17 -10.70
N GLY A 523 0.96 -22.63 -11.90
CA GLY A 523 0.26 -23.36 -12.94
C GLY A 523 0.20 -22.63 -14.29
N GLU A 524 -0.50 -23.26 -15.22
CA GLU A 524 -0.80 -22.72 -16.55
C GLU A 524 -2.26 -22.96 -16.92
N THR A 525 -2.85 -22.04 -17.69
CA THR A 525 -4.21 -22.17 -18.21
C THR A 525 -4.34 -21.47 -19.57
N GLU A 526 -5.39 -21.77 -20.32
CA GLU A 526 -5.69 -21.14 -21.58
C GLU A 526 -7.06 -20.48 -21.56
N LEU A 527 -7.10 -19.19 -21.93
CA LEU A 527 -8.33 -18.43 -21.97
C LEU A 527 -8.44 -17.70 -23.31
N LYS A 528 -9.69 -17.61 -23.81
CA LYS A 528 -10.03 -16.76 -24.94
C LYS A 528 -10.56 -15.44 -24.42
N VAL A 529 -9.87 -14.35 -24.71
CA VAL A 529 -10.14 -13.02 -24.16
C VAL A 529 -10.46 -11.99 -25.25
N LYS A 530 -11.25 -10.99 -24.89
CA LYS A 530 -11.58 -9.81 -25.68
C LYS A 530 -10.64 -8.69 -25.29
N VAL A 531 -9.77 -8.30 -26.21
CA VAL A 531 -8.83 -7.19 -26.02
C VAL A 531 -9.31 -5.99 -26.82
N HIS A 532 -9.36 -4.82 -26.17
CA HIS A 532 -9.78 -3.59 -26.80
C HIS A 532 -8.60 -2.76 -27.33
N TYR A 533 -8.81 -1.96 -28.38
CA TYR A 533 -7.84 -1.02 -28.97
C TYR A 533 -8.49 0.34 -29.22
N ASP A 534 -7.66 1.33 -29.53
CA ASP A 534 -8.08 2.68 -29.92
C ASP A 534 -9.03 3.33 -28.89
N ASN A 535 -8.69 3.24 -27.60
CA ASN A 535 -9.52 3.72 -26.48
C ASN A 535 -10.93 3.08 -26.46
N MET A 536 -10.99 1.74 -26.44
CA MET A 536 -12.22 0.94 -26.39
C MET A 536 -13.14 1.05 -27.64
N LYS A 537 -12.63 1.57 -28.76
CA LYS A 537 -13.41 1.69 -30.01
C LYS A 537 -13.42 0.41 -30.84
N ARG A 538 -12.41 -0.44 -30.67
CA ARG A 538 -12.27 -1.70 -31.41
C ARG A 538 -12.00 -2.83 -30.43
N VAL A 539 -12.45 -4.03 -30.77
CA VAL A 539 -12.24 -5.25 -29.98
C VAL A 539 -11.74 -6.34 -30.90
N THR A 540 -10.71 -7.08 -30.47
CA THR A 540 -10.29 -8.32 -31.12
C THR A 540 -10.31 -9.44 -30.10
N THR A 541 -10.69 -10.63 -30.53
CA THR A 541 -10.63 -11.83 -29.70
C THR A 541 -9.28 -12.52 -29.90
N ARG A 542 -8.65 -12.93 -28.81
CA ARG A 542 -7.34 -13.59 -28.79
C ARG A 542 -7.36 -14.77 -27.85
N ARG A 543 -6.61 -15.81 -28.18
CA ARG A 543 -6.35 -16.93 -27.27
C ARG A 543 -5.01 -16.69 -26.60
N ASN A 544 -5.02 -16.58 -25.29
CA ASN A 544 -3.83 -16.36 -24.47
C ASN A 544 -3.58 -17.59 -23.60
N LYS A 545 -2.31 -17.96 -23.48
CA LYS A 545 -1.80 -18.86 -22.45
C LYS A 545 -1.39 -18.04 -21.24
N TYR A 546 -1.98 -18.33 -20.10
CA TYR A 546 -1.68 -17.73 -18.82
C TYR A 546 -0.76 -18.65 -18.05
N PHE A 547 0.32 -18.10 -17.52
CA PHE A 547 1.21 -18.75 -16.58
C PHE A 547 1.16 -17.95 -15.28
N TYR A 548 1.18 -18.61 -14.13
CA TYR A 548 1.14 -17.93 -12.84
C TYR A 548 2.07 -18.60 -11.84
N HIS A 549 2.72 -17.78 -11.02
CA HIS A 549 3.69 -18.22 -10.03
C HIS A 549 3.65 -17.29 -8.81
N PRO A 550 3.72 -17.84 -7.58
CA PRO A 550 3.73 -17.03 -6.37
C PRO A 550 5.04 -16.25 -6.21
N ILE A 551 4.98 -15.06 -5.63
CA ILE A 551 6.17 -14.32 -5.21
C ILE A 551 6.41 -14.66 -3.74
N GLU A 552 7.30 -15.63 -3.50
CA GLU A 552 7.60 -16.15 -2.17
C GLU A 552 7.96 -15.03 -1.17
N GLY A 553 7.41 -15.12 0.04
CA GLY A 553 7.64 -14.12 1.10
C GLY A 553 6.74 -12.89 1.01
N THR A 554 5.83 -12.83 0.04
CA THR A 554 4.87 -11.72 -0.14
C THR A 554 3.46 -12.26 -0.37
N PRO A 555 2.39 -11.45 -0.19
CA PRO A 555 1.02 -11.89 -0.49
C PRO A 555 0.67 -11.83 -1.99
N PHE A 556 1.66 -11.66 -2.87
CA PHE A 556 1.45 -11.41 -4.29
C PHE A 556 1.75 -12.63 -5.15
N SER A 557 1.00 -12.77 -6.24
CA SER A 557 1.22 -13.75 -7.29
C SER A 557 1.41 -13.05 -8.63
N LEU A 558 2.45 -13.44 -9.36
CA LEU A 558 2.74 -12.93 -10.70
C LEU A 558 1.98 -13.78 -11.71
N GLY A 559 1.31 -13.12 -12.65
CA GLY A 559 0.66 -13.71 -13.80
C GLY A 559 1.28 -13.20 -15.10
N LEU A 560 1.36 -14.07 -16.09
CA LEU A 560 1.90 -13.80 -17.41
C LEU A 560 0.93 -14.30 -18.48
N ALA A 561 0.46 -13.41 -19.35
CA ALA A 561 -0.36 -13.74 -20.50
C ALA A 561 0.48 -13.66 -21.78
N LEU A 562 0.64 -14.79 -22.47
CA LEU A 562 1.30 -14.88 -23.77
C LEU A 562 0.29 -15.28 -24.85
N PRO A 563 0.27 -14.62 -26.02
CA PRO A 563 -0.61 -15.00 -27.10
C PRO A 563 -0.23 -16.39 -27.63
N ASP A 564 -1.22 -17.25 -27.82
CA ASP A 564 -1.00 -18.60 -28.32
C ASP A 564 -0.42 -18.60 -29.75
N GLY A 565 0.43 -19.58 -30.04
CA GLY A 565 1.22 -19.62 -31.26
C GLY A 565 2.47 -18.73 -31.19
N TYR A 566 2.39 -17.48 -31.64
CA TYR A 566 3.58 -16.65 -31.88
C TYR A 566 4.23 -16.08 -30.60
N GLY A 567 3.48 -15.91 -29.50
CA GLY A 567 4.02 -15.35 -28.25
C GLY A 567 5.03 -16.26 -27.54
N LEU A 568 5.01 -17.55 -27.87
CA LEU A 568 5.89 -18.57 -27.31
C LEU A 568 7.25 -18.65 -28.03
N TYR A 569 7.54 -17.75 -28.96
CA TYR A 569 8.81 -17.73 -29.68
C TYR A 569 9.49 -16.36 -29.56
N GLU A 570 10.82 -16.34 -29.48
CA GLU A 570 11.64 -15.15 -29.64
C GLU A 570 12.57 -15.27 -30.83
N VAL A 571 12.88 -14.11 -31.40
CA VAL A 571 14.00 -13.96 -32.32
C VAL A 571 15.22 -13.56 -31.49
N VAL A 572 16.19 -14.46 -31.41
CA VAL A 572 17.50 -14.18 -30.82
C VAL A 572 18.42 -13.80 -31.96
N ALA A 573 18.67 -12.50 -32.06
CA ALA A 573 19.59 -11.92 -33.02
C ALA A 573 20.44 -10.89 -32.29
N GLN A 574 21.69 -11.28 -32.00
CA GLN A 574 22.61 -10.49 -31.20
C GLN A 574 23.90 -10.28 -31.99
N GLU A 575 24.16 -9.02 -32.38
CA GLU A 575 25.42 -8.60 -32.98
C GLU A 575 26.14 -7.60 -32.06
N GLU A 576 27.30 -7.97 -31.53
CA GLU A 576 28.05 -7.07 -30.65
C GLU A 576 28.41 -5.76 -31.36
N ILE A 577 28.16 -4.63 -30.70
CA ILE A 577 28.48 -3.28 -31.21
C ILE A 577 29.98 -3.10 -31.55
N LYS A 578 30.86 -3.93 -30.98
CA LYS A 578 32.31 -3.91 -31.29
C LYS A 578 32.68 -4.76 -32.51
N LEU A 579 31.85 -5.74 -32.86
CA LEU A 579 32.05 -6.64 -33.99
C LEU A 579 31.31 -6.16 -35.25
N SER A 580 30.40 -5.19 -35.12
CA SER A 580 29.69 -4.61 -36.25
C SER A 580 30.64 -3.86 -37.18
N GLN A 581 30.60 -4.19 -38.48
CA GLN A 581 31.45 -3.55 -39.50
C GLN A 581 31.09 -2.08 -39.76
N ILE A 582 29.91 -1.65 -39.32
CA ILE A 582 29.36 -0.30 -39.56
C ILE A 582 29.38 0.49 -38.25
N ASN A 583 29.73 1.77 -38.32
CA ASN A 583 29.74 2.65 -37.17
C ASN A 583 28.29 2.95 -36.75
N VAL A 584 27.80 2.25 -35.73
CA VAL A 584 26.41 2.28 -35.24
C VAL A 584 25.87 3.71 -35.00
N THR A 585 26.72 4.67 -34.66
CA THR A 585 26.35 6.09 -34.50
C THR A 585 25.88 6.78 -35.80
N GLU A 586 26.12 6.19 -36.96
CA GLU A 586 25.65 6.75 -38.24
C GLU A 586 24.16 6.54 -38.47
N TYR A 587 23.61 5.42 -38.00
CA TYR A 587 22.16 5.16 -38.05
C TYR A 587 21.34 6.12 -37.20
N PHE A 588 21.97 6.70 -36.17
CA PHE A 588 21.35 7.68 -35.28
C PHE A 588 21.58 9.14 -35.74
N LYS A 589 22.14 9.37 -36.94
CA LYS A 589 22.27 10.72 -37.50
C LYS A 589 20.92 11.19 -38.07
N GLY A 590 20.42 12.33 -37.58
CA GLY A 590 19.16 12.94 -38.00
C GLY A 590 17.98 12.62 -37.06
N ASN A 591 16.75 12.98 -37.48
CA ASN A 591 15.55 12.91 -36.64
C ASN A 591 14.59 11.75 -36.99
N ASN A 592 14.95 10.90 -37.96
CA ASN A 592 14.08 9.85 -38.51
C ASN A 592 14.19 8.52 -37.76
N TRP A 593 14.31 8.57 -36.44
CA TRP A 593 14.34 7.40 -35.58
C TRP A 593 13.73 7.73 -34.22
N ARG A 594 13.25 6.70 -33.54
CA ARG A 594 12.69 6.75 -32.18
C ARG A 594 13.08 5.49 -31.44
N VAL A 595 13.25 5.62 -30.14
CA VAL A 595 13.38 4.46 -29.25
C VAL A 595 12.12 4.31 -28.43
N HIS A 596 11.86 3.09 -27.94
CA HIS A 596 10.69 2.87 -27.12
C HIS A 596 10.83 3.66 -25.80
N PRO A 597 9.89 4.56 -25.46
CA PRO A 597 10.08 5.49 -24.34
C PRO A 597 10.11 4.80 -22.97
N GLU A 598 9.45 3.64 -22.84
CA GLU A 598 9.37 2.89 -21.58
C GLU A 598 10.46 1.82 -21.42
N TRP A 599 11.29 1.57 -22.44
CA TRP A 599 12.30 0.53 -22.36
C TRP A 599 13.55 1.04 -21.65
N VAL A 600 14.03 0.24 -20.71
CA VAL A 600 15.30 0.53 -20.03
C VAL A 600 16.44 -0.01 -20.87
N TYR A 601 17.23 0.89 -21.47
CA TYR A 601 18.46 0.56 -22.21
C TYR A 601 19.68 0.63 -21.29
N CYS A 602 20.00 1.84 -20.82
CA CYS A 602 21.00 2.10 -19.79
C CYS A 602 20.50 3.22 -18.89
N GLU A 603 20.55 3.04 -17.58
CA GLU A 603 20.15 4.04 -16.59
C GLU A 603 21.25 4.18 -15.52
N TYR A 604 21.41 5.39 -15.00
CA TYR A 604 22.19 5.61 -13.78
C TYR A 604 21.39 5.18 -12.56
N ASN A 605 22.08 4.65 -11.54
CA ASN A 605 21.43 4.27 -10.29
C ASN A 605 20.95 5.51 -9.50
N TYR A 606 21.72 6.60 -9.54
CA TYR A 606 21.32 7.89 -8.98
C TYR A 606 20.71 8.77 -10.09
N ILE A 607 19.38 8.78 -10.15
CA ILE A 607 18.61 9.48 -11.19
C ILE A 607 18.71 11.02 -11.07
N GLY A 608 19.06 11.55 -9.89
CA GLY A 608 19.11 12.99 -9.62
C GLY A 608 20.24 13.75 -10.35
N ASP A 609 21.38 13.09 -10.57
CA ASP A 609 22.62 13.79 -10.97
C ASP A 609 22.76 13.97 -12.49
N HIS A 610 22.08 13.15 -13.30
CA HIS A 610 22.18 13.16 -14.75
C HIS A 610 20.81 13.45 -15.39
N LYS A 611 20.69 14.57 -16.12
CA LYS A 611 19.44 15.00 -16.76
C LYS A 611 19.48 14.73 -18.26
N PHE A 612 18.45 14.03 -18.74
CA PHE A 612 18.15 13.85 -20.17
C PHE A 612 16.74 14.37 -20.45
N GLU A 613 16.54 15.05 -21.58
CA GLU A 613 15.24 15.57 -22.00
C GLU A 613 14.44 14.50 -22.76
N SER A 614 15.13 13.58 -23.43
CA SER A 614 14.51 12.48 -24.19
C SER A 614 15.21 11.13 -23.97
N PRO A 615 14.49 9.99 -24.11
CA PRO A 615 15.09 8.66 -24.12
C PRO A 615 16.16 8.49 -25.21
N GLU A 616 16.00 9.18 -26.35
CA GLU A 616 16.94 9.21 -27.46
C GLU A 616 18.31 9.78 -27.04
N GLU A 617 18.32 10.91 -26.34
CA GLU A 617 19.56 11.52 -25.80
C GLU A 617 20.27 10.60 -24.81
N GLN A 618 19.50 9.93 -23.96
CA GLN A 618 20.05 8.99 -22.99
C GLN A 618 20.77 7.83 -23.68
N VAL A 619 20.16 7.25 -24.72
CA VAL A 619 20.80 6.19 -25.52
C VAL A 619 22.07 6.70 -26.19
N LEU A 620 22.06 7.88 -26.80
CA LEU A 620 23.23 8.50 -27.41
C LEU A 620 24.37 8.75 -26.41
N HIS A 621 24.03 9.22 -25.21
CA HIS A 621 24.99 9.44 -24.12
C HIS A 621 25.72 8.15 -23.75
N PHE A 622 24.98 7.06 -23.54
CA PHE A 622 25.57 5.76 -23.21
C PHE A 622 26.33 5.13 -24.37
N LEU A 623 25.84 5.27 -25.61
CA LEU A 623 26.57 4.85 -26.81
C LEU A 623 27.91 5.57 -26.94
N SER A 624 27.98 6.88 -26.65
CA SER A 624 29.24 7.62 -26.65
C SER A 624 30.24 7.12 -25.60
N ARG A 625 29.75 6.71 -24.43
CA ARG A 625 30.56 6.13 -23.35
C ARG A 625 31.08 4.73 -23.67
N THR A 626 30.32 3.93 -24.42
CA THR A 626 30.75 2.56 -24.81
C THR A 626 32.01 2.54 -25.67
N LYS A 627 32.31 3.64 -26.37
CA LYS A 627 33.52 3.82 -27.18
C LYS A 627 34.77 4.13 -26.34
N ARG A 628 34.62 4.46 -25.05
CA ARG A 628 35.77 4.80 -24.17
C ARG A 628 36.47 3.52 -23.67
N PRO A 629 37.82 3.51 -23.58
CA PRO A 629 38.54 2.38 -23.02
C PRO A 629 38.15 2.18 -21.55
N GLY A 630 37.91 0.92 -21.15
CA GLY A 630 37.50 0.56 -19.78
C GLY A 630 35.99 0.44 -19.53
N TRP A 631 35.14 0.60 -20.55
CA TRP A 631 33.69 0.38 -20.44
C TRP A 631 33.34 -1.06 -20.05
N LYS A 632 32.38 -1.21 -19.10
CA LYS A 632 31.87 -2.52 -18.64
C LYS A 632 30.35 -2.56 -18.74
N TRP A 633 29.82 -3.63 -19.30
CA TRP A 633 28.39 -3.89 -19.32
C TRP A 633 27.94 -4.44 -17.96
N MET A 634 27.39 -3.57 -17.11
CA MET A 634 26.79 -3.98 -15.85
C MET A 634 25.32 -4.33 -16.07
N SER A 635 25.00 -5.63 -16.16
CA SER A 635 23.67 -6.12 -16.55
C SER A 635 22.68 -6.31 -15.39
N VAL A 636 23.14 -6.26 -14.15
CA VAL A 636 22.35 -6.67 -12.98
C VAL A 636 22.20 -5.49 -12.02
N ARG A 637 20.97 -5.20 -11.60
CA ARG A 637 20.75 -4.40 -10.38
C ARG A 637 21.40 -5.14 -9.20
N PRO A 638 21.97 -4.44 -8.21
CA PRO A 638 22.57 -5.09 -7.04
C PRO A 638 21.61 -6.12 -6.44
N ARG A 639 22.08 -7.37 -6.27
CA ARG A 639 21.31 -8.43 -5.61
C ARG A 639 21.48 -8.29 -4.09
N SER A 640 20.44 -8.64 -3.34
CA SER A 640 20.54 -8.78 -1.89
C SER A 640 21.57 -9.88 -1.54
N PRO A 641 22.37 -9.70 -0.48
CA PRO A 641 23.15 -10.81 0.06
C PRO A 641 22.16 -11.86 0.59
N SER A 642 22.24 -13.07 0.06
CA SER A 642 21.25 -14.14 0.24
C SER A 642 21.31 -14.87 1.60
N ARG A 643 21.75 -14.22 2.68
CA ARG A 643 21.80 -14.82 4.03
C ARG A 643 21.54 -13.80 5.15
N PRO A 644 20.88 -14.19 6.25
CA PRO A 644 20.93 -13.41 7.49
C PRO A 644 22.39 -13.31 7.93
N PRO A 645 22.86 -12.17 8.47
CA PRO A 645 24.24 -12.05 8.90
C PRO A 645 24.44 -12.82 10.21
N GLU A 646 24.80 -14.10 10.11
CA GLU A 646 25.65 -14.71 11.13
C GLU A 646 27.02 -14.01 11.06
N SER A 647 27.22 -13.07 11.99
CA SER A 647 28.50 -12.55 12.46
C SER A 647 29.67 -12.59 11.46
N VAL A 648 29.66 -11.72 10.45
CA VAL A 648 30.90 -11.34 9.76
C VAL A 648 30.84 -9.85 9.43
N GLN A 649 31.81 -9.11 9.95
CA GLN A 649 32.17 -7.76 9.53
C GLN A 649 32.49 -7.77 8.02
N GLY A 650 31.48 -7.52 7.19
CA GLY A 650 31.62 -7.31 5.75
C GLY A 650 30.87 -6.05 5.38
N GLY A 651 31.60 -4.94 5.20
CA GLY A 651 31.01 -3.65 4.85
C GLY A 651 30.16 -3.76 3.58
N SER A 652 28.90 -3.34 3.66
CA SER A 652 28.07 -3.09 2.49
C SER A 652 28.80 -2.11 1.58
N LYS A 653 29.24 -2.56 0.40
CA LYS A 653 29.91 -1.68 -0.57
C LYS A 653 28.94 -0.57 -0.98
N LYS A 654 29.25 0.66 -0.57
CA LYS A 654 28.58 1.88 -1.03
C LYS A 654 28.59 1.92 -2.55
N MET A 655 27.45 2.18 -3.17
CA MET A 655 27.39 2.39 -4.61
C MET A 655 28.01 3.73 -4.97
N GLU A 656 28.87 3.73 -5.98
CA GLU A 656 29.44 4.97 -6.52
C GLU A 656 28.33 5.81 -7.16
N ARG A 657 28.40 7.14 -7.03
CA ARG A 657 27.39 8.08 -7.60
C ARG A 657 27.21 7.92 -9.11
N ASP A 658 28.28 7.58 -9.81
CA ASP A 658 28.29 7.34 -11.26
C ASP A 658 27.95 5.90 -11.67
N SER A 659 27.50 5.06 -10.73
CA SER A 659 27.12 3.68 -11.03
C SER A 659 25.91 3.62 -11.96
N TYR A 660 25.95 2.71 -12.92
CA TYR A 660 24.94 2.53 -13.96
C TYR A 660 24.60 1.06 -14.16
N TYR A 661 23.45 0.79 -14.75
CA TYR A 661 23.08 -0.53 -15.22
C TYR A 661 22.56 -0.45 -16.65
N CYS A 662 22.93 -1.44 -17.46
CA CYS A 662 22.62 -1.51 -18.88
C CYS A 662 22.05 -2.87 -19.23
N LYS A 663 20.85 -2.89 -19.83
CA LYS A 663 20.29 -4.10 -20.44
C LYS A 663 20.94 -4.32 -21.80
N TYR A 664 22.11 -4.96 -21.77
CA TYR A 664 22.96 -5.27 -22.93
C TYR A 664 22.19 -5.85 -24.13
N ILE A 665 21.21 -6.73 -23.87
CA ILE A 665 20.36 -7.35 -24.89
C ILE A 665 19.59 -6.29 -25.69
N ASN A 666 18.99 -5.29 -25.04
CA ASN A 666 18.18 -4.28 -25.71
C ASN A 666 19.01 -3.40 -26.66
N LEU A 667 20.25 -3.08 -26.27
CA LEU A 667 21.15 -2.26 -27.08
C LEU A 667 21.69 -3.00 -28.31
N ILE A 668 21.89 -4.31 -28.18
CA ILE A 668 22.38 -5.15 -29.27
C ILE A 668 21.27 -5.57 -30.23
N SER A 669 20.06 -5.81 -29.72
CA SER A 669 18.90 -6.03 -30.59
C SER A 669 18.62 -4.80 -31.46
N ILE A 670 18.78 -3.57 -30.93
CA ILE A 670 18.71 -2.36 -31.77
C ILE A 670 19.76 -2.40 -32.88
N ASN A 671 21.01 -2.77 -32.54
CA ASN A 671 22.07 -2.84 -33.55
C ASN A 671 21.72 -3.81 -34.68
N PHE A 672 21.22 -5.00 -34.32
CA PHE A 672 20.76 -5.98 -35.29
C PHE A 672 19.58 -5.51 -36.14
N GLU A 673 18.59 -4.86 -35.52
CA GLU A 673 17.43 -4.30 -36.22
C GLU A 673 17.85 -3.24 -37.24
N LEU A 674 18.81 -2.38 -36.89
CA LEU A 674 19.36 -1.35 -37.78
C LEU A 674 20.17 -1.92 -38.94
N CYS A 675 20.91 -3.01 -38.73
CA CYS A 675 21.60 -3.72 -39.81
C CYS A 675 20.62 -4.49 -40.73
N SER A 676 19.43 -4.84 -40.22
CA SER A 676 18.43 -5.62 -40.94
C SER A 676 17.32 -4.77 -41.59
N SER A 677 17.19 -3.49 -41.21
CA SER A 677 16.34 -2.49 -41.88
C SER A 677 17.02 -1.96 -43.13
#